data_AF-A0A2A5DYT6-F1
#
_entry.id   AF-A0A2A5DYT6-F1
#
_cell.length_a   1.000
_cell.length_b   1.000
_cell.length_c   1.000
_cell.angle_alpha   90.00
_cell.angle_beta   90.00
_cell.angle_gamma   90.00
#
_symmetry.space_group_name_H-M   'P 1'
#
loop_
_entity.id
_entity.type
_entity.pdbx_description
1 polymer ?
#
loop_
_entity_poly.entity_id
_entity_poly.type
_entity_poly.pdbx_seq_one_letter_code
_entity_poly.pdbx_strand_id
1 'polypeptide(L)'
;MIIEKRKNFNLCIVLFFSLSTFFTVVGQDLKPNVWKRHCENKTGTRNHSGMEWVPFLKSFVLFGGITNKKELNVFDVQSFDLKQGKWVNNFSKGAETRGEETGNVKDPGFKRPYFALRDKEDVSRLHPANALVYNQRTYVPWAKKIFAIICGHTVSYDPVERLWIDLKPKSSPAPEAIRPGGSLNWGALCADPLNKEIVLFGGCGVSSKTGGPGTWIYSIEKNEWRKLDLKIEPPDRALSQMAYDSENKKIVLFGGDHLDYILADTWVYDCQTRTWEEKIPAIGPSPRFGHALLYLQKSKKVLLIGGKDYGVGKDGTYGVIPFEVWAYDVVKNSWGLIHRFEENAPFQSRVEGNVAAVNEEDIVLFLASHGRRKTFHKTWLCLFDASITDAAESKKFGVKSGTTTFRPGPFTTEWYETNNPPTDSKTTDKFFKNIEVNKWVKITPPKWMMNRRSGWGTVTLDTTRSEILYTGGGHATYYGNDIGHYDIKGNRFYLSYKPAYALNYNFGIGGAGPYAFNGGPWSNHTYHAYTYDPTIKRLVYALSVGSYIMFYDPEEKKWEADKKLKAPFKINKRTTYLFSTPKGIVFLNKVNRGRGSELYLLSQGTKWLKLPLKGSLPDLRIDGTAAVYDSKRNQMIMITSVGLRNPNLPSKGQIWVYDFESGIAEKKNPKGWDKFKTGRGPREGVYLPKQDLAFFGINISRDGKTHMPFYDPKANAWFSAEIPSSNFVGLSDRSGNVDLGLVYDPKRELVWGILGQLRPRRGLHPLNALKIDRKLLELMPIE
;
A
#
# COMPACT_ATOMS: atom_id res chain seq x y z
N MET A 1 3.87 86.89 -0.49
CA MET A 1 2.82 86.35 0.39
C MET A 1 1.99 85.35 -0.39
N ILE A 2 2.16 84.06 -0.05
CA ILE A 2 1.10 83.06 0.16
C ILE A 2 0.23 82.60 -1.03
N ILE A 3 0.48 81.32 -1.38
CA ILE A 3 -0.43 80.23 -1.84
C ILE A 3 -0.82 80.22 -3.33
N GLU A 4 -0.20 79.39 -4.18
CA GLU A 4 -0.32 77.93 -4.38
C GLU A 4 -1.57 77.49 -5.20
N LYS A 5 -1.35 77.23 -6.51
CA LYS A 5 -1.87 76.10 -7.29
C LYS A 5 -1.48 76.26 -8.76
N ARG A 6 -0.31 75.73 -9.15
CA ARG A 6 0.06 75.55 -10.55
C ARG A 6 -0.54 74.24 -11.07
N LYS A 7 -1.57 74.34 -11.93
CA LYS A 7 -1.74 73.43 -13.06
C LYS A 7 -0.73 73.86 -14.11
N ASN A 8 0.09 72.96 -14.63
CA ASN A 8 0.72 73.18 -15.94
C ASN A 8 0.90 71.86 -16.70
N PHE A 9 0.62 72.01 -17.99
CA PHE A 9 0.51 71.01 -19.03
C PHE A 9 1.79 70.20 -19.23
N ASN A 10 1.65 68.89 -19.43
CA ASN A 10 2.68 68.04 -20.01
C ASN A 10 2.70 68.22 -21.53
N LEU A 11 3.87 68.57 -22.05
CA LEU A 11 4.22 68.58 -23.46
C LEU A 11 4.49 67.12 -23.90
N CYS A 12 3.65 66.55 -24.75
CA CYS A 12 3.88 65.25 -25.37
C CYS A 12 5.01 65.36 -26.42
N ILE A 13 6.20 64.86 -26.09
CA ILE A 13 7.21 64.47 -27.09
C ILE A 13 6.91 63.03 -27.46
N VAL A 14 6.47 62.82 -28.71
CA VAL A 14 6.30 61.51 -29.32
C VAL A 14 7.67 60.99 -29.73
N LEU A 15 8.26 60.12 -28.91
CA LEU A 15 9.36 59.25 -29.29
C LEU A 15 8.78 57.89 -29.71
N PHE A 16 8.75 57.63 -31.01
CA PHE A 16 8.49 56.30 -31.56
C PHE A 16 9.66 55.39 -31.19
N PHE A 17 9.59 54.71 -30.04
CA PHE A 17 10.37 53.50 -29.81
C PHE A 17 9.64 52.34 -30.50
N SER A 18 10.18 51.85 -31.62
CA SER A 18 9.86 50.52 -32.10
C SER A 18 10.39 49.51 -31.08
N LEU A 19 9.56 49.12 -30.11
CA LEU A 19 9.78 47.96 -29.27
C LEU A 19 9.61 46.71 -30.14
N SER A 20 10.61 46.39 -30.95
CA SER A 20 10.88 45.02 -31.34
C SER A 20 11.29 44.28 -30.08
N THR A 21 10.30 43.77 -29.35
CA THR A 21 10.50 42.82 -28.27
C THR A 21 11.08 41.56 -28.89
N PHE A 22 12.41 41.44 -28.87
CA PHE A 22 13.07 40.16 -29.07
C PHE A 22 12.63 39.27 -27.89
N PHE A 23 11.60 38.46 -28.10
CA PHE A 23 11.29 37.38 -27.18
C PHE A 23 12.44 36.37 -27.28
N THR A 24 13.37 36.43 -26.33
CA THR A 24 14.40 35.39 -26.19
C THR A 24 13.69 34.07 -25.90
N VAL A 25 13.87 33.08 -26.78
CA VAL A 25 13.26 31.75 -26.61
C VAL A 25 13.80 31.14 -25.32
N VAL A 26 12.90 30.68 -24.45
CA VAL A 26 13.30 30.02 -23.19
C VAL A 26 14.14 28.81 -23.53
N GLY A 27 15.33 28.70 -22.95
CA GLY A 27 16.24 27.59 -23.23
C GLY A 27 17.51 27.98 -23.97
N GLN A 28 17.53 29.12 -24.67
CA GLN A 28 18.72 29.58 -25.41
C GLN A 28 19.89 30.00 -24.52
N ASP A 29 19.61 30.36 -23.27
CA ASP A 29 20.61 30.79 -22.29
C ASP A 29 20.99 29.70 -21.28
N LEU A 30 20.55 28.46 -21.50
CA LEU A 30 20.88 27.33 -20.63
C LEU A 30 22.36 26.96 -20.80
N LYS A 31 23.07 26.91 -19.68
CA LYS A 31 24.41 26.32 -19.62
C LYS A 31 24.30 24.80 -19.52
N PRO A 32 25.17 24.04 -20.21
CA PRO A 32 25.20 22.58 -20.10
C PRO A 32 25.31 22.14 -18.63
N ASN A 33 24.50 21.14 -18.27
CA ASN A 33 24.48 20.47 -16.97
C ASN A 33 24.15 21.37 -15.76
N VAL A 34 23.63 22.58 -15.99
CA VAL A 34 23.18 23.51 -14.93
C VAL A 34 21.66 23.60 -14.91
N TRP A 35 21.06 23.30 -13.76
CA TRP A 35 19.62 23.45 -13.56
C TRP A 35 19.23 24.92 -13.41
N LYS A 36 18.23 25.34 -14.19
CA LYS A 36 17.62 26.67 -14.08
C LYS A 36 16.15 26.54 -13.73
N ARG A 37 15.74 27.16 -12.62
CA ARG A 37 14.31 27.33 -12.31
C ARG A 37 13.74 28.34 -13.28
N HIS A 38 12.73 27.93 -14.05
CA HIS A 38 12.12 28.78 -15.06
C HIS A 38 10.90 29.52 -14.51
N CYS A 39 9.91 28.77 -14.01
CA CYS A 39 8.68 29.38 -13.49
C CYS A 39 8.05 28.56 -12.36
N GLU A 40 7.17 29.22 -11.59
CA GLU A 40 6.26 28.57 -10.64
C GLU A 40 4.92 28.30 -11.34
N ASN A 41 4.36 27.11 -11.14
CA ASN A 41 3.34 26.59 -12.05
C ASN A 41 1.95 27.22 -11.88
N LYS A 42 1.38 27.67 -13.00
CA LYS A 42 -0.09 27.73 -13.24
C LYS A 42 -0.69 26.37 -13.62
N THR A 43 0.10 25.29 -13.67
CA THR A 43 -0.41 23.92 -13.91
C THR A 43 -1.23 23.32 -12.77
N GLY A 44 -1.19 23.99 -11.61
CA GLY A 44 -1.60 23.55 -10.28
C GLY A 44 -1.02 22.21 -9.82
N THR A 45 -1.32 21.83 -8.57
CA THR A 45 -0.74 20.64 -7.91
C THR A 45 -1.37 19.34 -8.42
N ARG A 46 -0.52 18.40 -8.87
CA ARG A 46 -0.92 17.06 -9.31
C ARG A 46 0.13 16.01 -8.92
N ASN A 47 -0.33 14.88 -8.39
CA ASN A 47 0.57 13.81 -7.94
C ASN A 47 0.54 12.63 -8.91
N HIS A 48 1.71 12.05 -9.20
CA HIS A 48 1.85 10.86 -10.07
C HIS A 48 1.34 11.07 -11.51
N SER A 49 1.52 12.27 -12.06
CA SER A 49 1.25 12.60 -13.46
C SER A 49 2.27 11.99 -14.41
N GLY A 50 1.92 11.90 -15.70
CA GLY A 50 2.84 11.57 -16.78
C GLY A 50 3.26 12.82 -17.55
N MET A 51 4.43 12.77 -18.19
CA MET A 51 4.88 13.83 -19.08
C MET A 51 5.65 13.25 -20.25
N GLU A 52 5.39 13.77 -21.45
CA GLU A 52 6.06 13.37 -22.69
C GLU A 52 6.50 14.58 -23.49
N TRP A 53 7.57 14.42 -24.27
CA TRP A 53 7.85 15.34 -25.36
C TRP A 53 7.07 14.92 -26.60
N VAL A 54 6.40 15.88 -27.25
CA VAL A 54 5.67 15.65 -28.51
C VAL A 54 6.38 16.43 -29.62
N PRO A 55 7.24 15.78 -30.43
CA PRO A 55 8.17 16.47 -31.34
C PRO A 55 7.50 17.38 -32.36
N PHE A 56 6.40 16.93 -32.97
CA PHE A 56 5.72 17.71 -34.00
C PHE A 56 4.98 18.95 -33.45
N LEU A 57 4.66 18.96 -32.15
CA LEU A 57 4.11 20.12 -31.45
C LEU A 57 5.20 21.00 -30.82
N LYS A 58 6.45 20.53 -30.82
CA LYS A 58 7.57 21.14 -30.08
C LYS A 58 7.21 21.51 -28.65
N SER A 59 6.49 20.60 -27.98
CA SER A 59 5.93 20.87 -26.66
C SER A 59 6.07 19.68 -25.72
N PHE A 60 6.36 19.97 -24.46
CA PHE A 60 6.21 19.03 -23.36
C PHE A 60 4.75 18.95 -22.97
N VAL A 61 4.16 17.76 -22.96
CA VAL A 61 2.76 17.51 -22.65
C VAL A 61 2.67 16.79 -21.30
N LEU A 62 2.09 17.47 -20.31
CA LEU A 62 1.82 16.99 -18.96
C LEU A 62 0.37 16.49 -18.89
N PHE A 63 0.15 15.30 -18.33
CA PHE A 63 -1.18 14.73 -18.26
C PHE A 63 -1.46 13.87 -17.02
N GLY A 64 -2.74 13.78 -16.66
CA GLY A 64 -3.22 12.98 -15.55
C GLY A 64 -2.66 13.43 -14.20
N GLY A 65 -2.53 12.48 -13.28
CA GLY A 65 -2.21 12.71 -11.88
C GLY A 65 -3.44 12.97 -11.01
N ILE A 66 -3.29 12.78 -9.71
CA ILE A 66 -4.36 13.09 -8.74
C ILE A 66 -4.31 14.57 -8.39
N THR A 67 -5.45 15.24 -8.49
CA THR A 67 -5.64 16.66 -8.18
C THR A 67 -6.67 16.85 -7.06
N ASN A 68 -6.72 18.03 -6.45
CA ASN A 68 -7.63 18.31 -5.33
C ASN A 68 -9.10 18.44 -5.81
N LYS A 69 -10.03 17.79 -5.11
CA LYS A 69 -11.49 17.89 -5.37
C LYS A 69 -12.05 19.23 -4.89
N LYS A 70 -11.94 20.28 -5.72
CA LYS A 70 -12.58 21.59 -5.53
C LYS A 70 -13.34 21.98 -6.81
N GLU A 71 -14.24 22.96 -6.70
CA GLU A 71 -15.02 23.50 -7.83
C GLU A 71 -14.13 24.08 -8.95
N LEU A 72 -12.96 24.61 -8.58
CA LEU A 72 -11.87 24.96 -9.49
C LEU A 72 -10.74 23.94 -9.37
N ASN A 73 -10.34 23.39 -10.51
CA ASN A 73 -9.32 22.34 -10.59
C ASN A 73 -8.39 22.56 -11.78
N VAL A 74 -7.28 21.85 -11.87
CA VAL A 74 -6.38 21.92 -13.04
C VAL A 74 -6.94 21.05 -14.18
N PHE A 75 -6.77 21.49 -15.42
CA PHE A 75 -7.14 20.64 -16.55
C PHE A 75 -6.21 19.42 -16.64
N ASP A 76 -6.74 18.30 -17.12
CA ASP A 76 -6.03 17.03 -17.09
C ASP A 76 -4.85 16.99 -18.05
N VAL A 77 -4.88 17.76 -19.15
CA VAL A 77 -3.76 17.88 -20.09
C VAL A 77 -3.31 19.34 -20.24
N GLN A 78 -1.99 19.57 -20.15
CA GLN A 78 -1.37 20.87 -20.34
C GLN A 78 -0.09 20.73 -21.17
N SER A 79 0.29 21.77 -21.91
CA SER A 79 1.56 21.79 -22.64
C SER A 79 2.45 22.97 -22.29
N PHE A 80 3.75 22.76 -22.45
CA PHE A 80 4.79 23.78 -22.32
C PHE A 80 5.66 23.78 -23.58
N ASP A 81 5.60 24.87 -24.34
CA ASP A 81 6.54 25.17 -25.43
C ASP A 81 7.59 26.16 -24.92
N LEU A 82 8.86 25.87 -25.23
CA LEU A 82 10.01 26.73 -24.95
C LEU A 82 9.89 28.14 -25.57
N LYS A 83 9.20 28.30 -26.70
CA LYS A 83 8.96 29.63 -27.30
C LYS A 83 8.05 30.49 -26.45
N GLN A 84 7.03 29.89 -25.83
CA GLN A 84 6.05 30.61 -25.03
C GLN A 84 6.49 30.77 -23.58
N GLY A 85 7.28 29.83 -23.05
CA GLY A 85 7.79 29.88 -21.68
C GLY A 85 6.72 29.77 -20.60
N LYS A 86 5.51 29.32 -20.95
CA LYS A 86 4.37 29.18 -20.04
C LYS A 86 3.62 27.87 -20.29
N TRP A 87 2.93 27.39 -19.26
CA TRP A 87 2.04 26.24 -19.35
C TRP A 87 0.65 26.65 -19.85
N VAL A 88 0.11 25.91 -20.81
CA VAL A 88 -1.20 26.14 -21.44
C VAL A 88 -2.13 24.95 -21.23
N ASN A 89 -3.42 25.21 -20.98
CA ASN A 89 -4.49 24.23 -20.89
C ASN A 89 -4.85 23.69 -22.29
N ASN A 90 -4.70 22.38 -22.49
CA ASN A 90 -5.05 21.73 -23.75
C ASN A 90 -6.50 21.26 -23.72
N PHE A 91 -7.44 22.22 -23.75
CA PHE A 91 -8.87 21.93 -23.72
C PHE A 91 -9.28 20.99 -24.84
N SER A 92 -9.97 19.91 -24.49
CA SER A 92 -10.70 19.09 -25.45
C SER A 92 -11.80 19.92 -26.13
N LYS A 93 -12.22 19.53 -27.34
CA LYS A 93 -13.32 20.21 -28.05
C LYS A 93 -14.59 20.27 -27.17
N GLY A 94 -15.14 21.46 -26.96
CA GLY A 94 -16.28 21.74 -26.08
C GLY A 94 -15.92 22.15 -24.65
N ALA A 95 -14.63 22.17 -24.30
CA ALA A 95 -14.14 22.59 -22.97
C ALA A 95 -13.43 23.95 -22.98
N GLU A 96 -13.33 24.63 -24.13
CA GLU A 96 -12.53 25.85 -24.32
C GLU A 96 -13.00 27.03 -23.45
N THR A 97 -14.27 27.04 -23.04
CA THR A 97 -14.84 28.09 -22.19
C THR A 97 -14.71 27.82 -20.69
N ARG A 98 -14.08 26.70 -20.30
CA ARG A 98 -14.00 26.28 -18.89
C ARG A 98 -12.99 27.06 -18.06
N GLY A 99 -12.13 27.84 -18.69
CA GLY A 99 -11.19 28.70 -17.99
C GLY A 99 -10.24 29.38 -18.96
N GLU A 100 -9.30 30.11 -18.39
CA GLU A 100 -8.26 30.78 -19.14
C GLU A 100 -7.31 29.78 -19.80
N GLU A 101 -6.52 30.30 -20.75
CA GLU A 101 -5.43 29.57 -21.41
C GLU A 101 -4.46 28.94 -20.39
N THR A 102 -4.30 29.53 -19.20
CA THR A 102 -3.40 29.04 -18.15
C THR A 102 -4.12 29.02 -16.80
N GLY A 103 -3.81 28.06 -15.93
CA GLY A 103 -4.38 28.04 -14.56
C GLY A 103 -5.48 27.00 -14.35
N ASN A 104 -6.22 27.20 -13.26
CA ASN A 104 -7.37 26.37 -12.91
C ASN A 104 -8.55 26.64 -13.85
N VAL A 105 -9.42 25.65 -13.96
CA VAL A 105 -10.61 25.60 -14.80
C VAL A 105 -11.81 25.18 -13.97
N LYS A 106 -13.00 25.51 -14.44
CA LYS A 106 -14.28 25.02 -13.91
C LYS A 106 -14.36 23.50 -14.13
N ASP A 107 -14.53 22.73 -13.05
CA ASP A 107 -14.62 21.27 -13.10
C ASP A 107 -16.08 20.82 -12.88
N PRO A 108 -16.82 20.42 -13.93
CA PRO A 108 -18.19 19.90 -13.76
C PRO A 108 -18.22 18.58 -12.98
N GLY A 109 -17.05 17.93 -12.83
CA GLY A 109 -16.90 16.64 -12.20
C GLY A 109 -17.46 15.50 -13.04
N PHE A 110 -17.44 14.30 -12.47
CA PHE A 110 -17.86 13.07 -13.14
C PHE A 110 -19.20 12.58 -12.59
N LYS A 111 -19.96 11.83 -13.40
CA LYS A 111 -21.25 11.23 -12.98
C LYS A 111 -21.09 10.30 -11.77
N ARG A 112 -19.90 9.72 -11.58
CA ARG A 112 -19.55 8.81 -10.50
C ARG A 112 -18.16 9.15 -9.94
N PRO A 113 -17.87 8.81 -8.68
CA PRO A 113 -16.56 9.08 -8.06
C PRO A 113 -15.44 8.11 -8.50
N TYR A 114 -15.68 7.34 -9.57
CA TYR A 114 -14.85 6.25 -10.04
C TYR A 114 -14.23 6.60 -11.40
N PHE A 115 -13.17 5.90 -11.79
CA PHE A 115 -12.52 6.12 -13.07
C PHE A 115 -13.53 6.08 -14.23
N ALA A 116 -13.41 7.06 -15.11
CA ALA A 116 -14.16 7.24 -16.34
C ALA A 116 -13.38 8.22 -17.22
N LEU A 117 -13.59 8.16 -18.54
CA LEU A 117 -12.98 9.08 -19.50
C LEU A 117 -13.89 10.22 -19.94
N ARG A 118 -15.13 10.29 -19.44
CA ARG A 118 -16.06 11.37 -19.76
C ARG A 118 -16.65 11.99 -18.52
N ASP A 119 -16.65 13.31 -18.48
CA ASP A 119 -17.23 14.09 -17.39
C ASP A 119 -18.76 14.26 -17.54
N LYS A 120 -19.39 15.07 -16.68
CA LYS A 120 -20.85 15.29 -16.71
C LYS A 120 -21.35 16.02 -17.96
N GLU A 121 -20.49 16.78 -18.63
CA GLU A 121 -20.79 17.51 -19.86
C GLU A 121 -20.38 16.72 -21.11
N ASP A 122 -20.09 15.42 -20.94
CA ASP A 122 -19.67 14.48 -21.99
C ASP A 122 -18.34 14.81 -22.67
N VAL A 123 -17.52 15.69 -22.06
CA VAL A 123 -16.17 15.98 -22.54
C VAL A 123 -15.23 14.82 -22.18
N SER A 124 -14.47 14.36 -23.18
CA SER A 124 -13.46 13.32 -22.98
C SER A 124 -12.21 13.88 -22.31
N ARG A 125 -11.92 13.38 -21.11
CA ARG A 125 -10.80 13.79 -20.26
C ARG A 125 -10.53 12.78 -19.14
N LEU A 126 -9.32 12.80 -18.58
CA LEU A 126 -8.95 11.91 -17.48
C LEU A 126 -9.64 12.30 -16.14
N HIS A 127 -10.03 11.28 -15.36
CA HIS A 127 -10.65 11.48 -14.06
C HIS A 127 -9.64 12.03 -13.01
N PRO A 128 -9.84 13.22 -12.42
CA PRO A 128 -8.86 13.91 -11.59
C PRO A 128 -8.50 13.21 -10.27
N ALA A 129 -9.34 12.29 -9.78
CA ALA A 129 -9.04 11.51 -8.58
C ALA A 129 -8.58 10.05 -8.83
N ASN A 130 -8.56 9.58 -10.08
CA ASN A 130 -8.29 8.18 -10.39
C ASN A 130 -7.24 8.00 -11.52
N ALA A 131 -6.74 9.08 -12.11
CA ALA A 131 -5.77 9.04 -13.21
C ALA A 131 -4.31 9.00 -12.74
N LEU A 132 -3.95 7.98 -11.94
CA LEU A 132 -2.54 7.73 -11.59
C LEU A 132 -1.79 7.15 -12.80
N VAL A 133 -0.77 7.85 -13.28
CA VAL A 133 -0.04 7.48 -14.52
C VAL A 133 1.29 6.79 -14.20
N TYR A 134 2.09 7.35 -13.28
CA TYR A 134 3.46 6.87 -13.00
C TYR A 134 4.31 6.80 -14.30
N ASN A 135 4.99 5.67 -14.52
CA ASN A 135 5.77 5.39 -15.73
C ASN A 135 4.96 4.58 -16.77
N GLN A 136 3.65 4.36 -16.55
CA GLN A 136 2.78 3.58 -17.44
C GLN A 136 2.31 4.42 -18.63
N ARG A 137 3.26 5.07 -19.30
CA ARG A 137 3.01 6.01 -20.39
C ARG A 137 4.15 5.95 -21.40
N THR A 138 3.85 6.22 -22.66
CA THR A 138 4.88 6.43 -23.69
C THR A 138 4.31 7.27 -24.84
N TYR A 139 5.13 8.14 -25.43
CA TYR A 139 4.83 8.73 -26.74
C TYR A 139 5.15 7.72 -27.85
N VAL A 140 4.20 7.54 -28.77
CA VAL A 140 4.32 6.61 -29.89
C VAL A 140 4.52 7.39 -31.19
N PRO A 141 5.75 7.44 -31.74
CA PRO A 141 6.06 8.33 -32.85
C PRO A 141 5.36 7.97 -34.16
N TRP A 142 5.17 6.68 -34.46
CA TRP A 142 4.49 6.26 -35.71
C TRP A 142 2.97 6.48 -35.67
N ALA A 143 2.38 6.59 -34.48
CA ALA A 143 0.96 6.90 -34.31
C ALA A 143 0.72 8.38 -34.01
N LYS A 144 1.76 9.15 -33.69
CA LYS A 144 1.72 10.55 -33.21
C LYS A 144 0.82 10.74 -31.98
N LYS A 145 0.74 9.74 -31.10
CA LYS A 145 -0.16 9.71 -29.93
C LYS A 145 0.59 9.34 -28.66
N ILE A 146 0.05 9.72 -27.52
CA ILE A 146 0.52 9.26 -26.21
C ILE A 146 -0.35 8.08 -25.80
N PHE A 147 0.26 7.00 -25.34
CA PHE A 147 -0.43 5.82 -24.81
C PHE A 147 -0.16 5.70 -23.32
N ALA A 148 -1.15 5.23 -22.57
CA ALA A 148 -1.01 4.98 -21.14
C ALA A 148 -1.90 3.82 -20.67
N ILE A 149 -1.55 3.23 -19.52
CA ILE A 149 -2.44 2.34 -18.77
C ILE A 149 -2.89 3.07 -17.51
N ILE A 150 -4.21 3.29 -17.38
CA ILE A 150 -4.80 3.99 -16.23
C ILE A 150 -5.97 3.17 -15.69
N CYS A 151 -5.90 2.76 -14.42
CA CYS A 151 -6.87 1.85 -13.80
C CYS A 151 -7.13 0.57 -14.65
N GLY A 152 -6.12 0.09 -15.37
CA GLY A 152 -6.22 -1.09 -16.25
C GLY A 152 -6.73 -0.82 -17.66
N HIS A 153 -7.25 0.38 -17.92
CA HIS A 153 -7.67 0.78 -19.25
C HIS A 153 -6.45 1.17 -20.09
N THR A 154 -6.32 0.59 -21.29
CA THR A 154 -5.34 1.04 -22.28
C THR A 154 -5.94 2.22 -23.01
N VAL A 155 -5.37 3.41 -22.78
CA VAL A 155 -5.90 4.67 -23.30
C VAL A 155 -4.88 5.35 -24.21
N SER A 156 -5.37 6.06 -25.22
CA SER A 156 -4.54 6.94 -26.05
C SER A 156 -5.04 8.38 -26.00
N TYR A 157 -4.11 9.32 -26.00
CA TYR A 157 -4.36 10.73 -26.22
C TYR A 157 -3.89 11.14 -27.61
N ASP A 158 -4.78 11.77 -28.37
CA ASP A 158 -4.48 12.46 -29.61
C ASP A 158 -4.13 13.93 -29.31
N PRO A 159 -2.86 14.36 -29.49
CA PRO A 159 -2.48 15.73 -29.19
C PRO A 159 -3.03 16.77 -30.15
N VAL A 160 -3.46 16.38 -31.37
CA VAL A 160 -4.05 17.29 -32.35
C VAL A 160 -5.53 17.49 -32.06
N GLU A 161 -6.26 16.38 -31.92
CA GLU A 161 -7.69 16.40 -31.61
C GLU A 161 -7.97 16.74 -30.14
N ARG A 162 -6.94 16.71 -29.28
CA ARG A 162 -6.99 16.90 -27.83
C ARG A 162 -8.01 15.96 -27.17
N LEU A 163 -7.95 14.69 -27.57
CA LEU A 163 -8.96 13.69 -27.21
C LEU A 163 -8.35 12.44 -26.58
N TRP A 164 -8.90 12.02 -25.44
CA TRP A 164 -8.66 10.69 -24.87
C TRP A 164 -9.62 9.65 -25.46
N ILE A 165 -9.09 8.46 -25.74
CA ILE A 165 -9.83 7.31 -26.23
C ILE A 165 -9.48 6.09 -25.36
N ASP A 166 -10.51 5.36 -24.90
CA ASP A 166 -10.34 4.02 -24.34
C ASP A 166 -10.27 3.02 -25.49
N LEU A 167 -9.11 2.39 -25.67
CA LEU A 167 -8.88 1.50 -26.80
C LEU A 167 -9.51 0.12 -26.61
N LYS A 168 -9.82 -0.28 -25.37
CA LYS A 168 -10.47 -1.56 -25.05
C LYS A 168 -9.86 -2.75 -25.80
N PRO A 169 -8.57 -3.05 -25.57
CA PRO A 169 -7.90 -4.12 -26.30
C PRO A 169 -8.54 -5.47 -26.00
N LYS A 170 -8.48 -6.39 -26.97
CA LYS A 170 -9.08 -7.74 -26.86
C LYS A 170 -8.49 -8.56 -25.71
N SER A 171 -7.24 -8.27 -25.35
CA SER A 171 -6.48 -8.87 -24.27
C SER A 171 -5.68 -7.78 -23.56
N SER A 172 -5.50 -7.89 -22.25
CA SER A 172 -4.71 -6.95 -21.45
C SER A 172 -4.05 -7.65 -20.26
N PRO A 173 -2.79 -7.33 -19.92
CA PRO A 173 -2.17 -7.75 -18.66
C PRO A 173 -2.79 -7.07 -17.45
N ALA A 174 -3.46 -5.94 -17.65
CA ALA A 174 -4.02 -5.12 -16.59
C ALA A 174 -5.54 -5.31 -16.53
N PRO A 175 -6.09 -5.88 -15.45
CA PRO A 175 -7.54 -5.99 -15.27
C PRO A 175 -8.18 -4.61 -15.23
N GLU A 176 -9.19 -4.33 -16.05
CA GLU A 176 -9.90 -3.06 -15.97
C GLU A 176 -10.54 -2.87 -14.60
N ALA A 177 -10.36 -1.68 -14.02
CA ALA A 177 -10.82 -1.36 -12.69
C ALA A 177 -11.38 0.06 -12.62
N ILE A 178 -12.31 0.25 -11.69
CA ILE A 178 -12.94 1.54 -11.45
C ILE A 178 -12.13 2.45 -10.50
N ARG A 179 -11.02 1.95 -9.95
CA ARG A 179 -10.09 2.64 -9.05
C ARG A 179 -8.67 2.09 -9.24
N PRO A 180 -7.62 2.88 -8.95
CA PRO A 180 -6.24 2.45 -9.16
C PRO A 180 -5.87 1.13 -8.48
N GLY A 181 -6.28 0.92 -7.22
CA GLY A 181 -5.92 -0.29 -6.46
C GLY A 181 -6.48 -1.62 -7.00
N GLY A 182 -7.39 -1.57 -7.99
CA GLY A 182 -7.97 -2.77 -8.61
C GLY A 182 -7.19 -3.32 -9.81
N SER A 183 -6.08 -2.68 -10.21
CA SER A 183 -5.36 -3.03 -11.44
C SER A 183 -3.83 -2.89 -11.30
N LEU A 184 -3.14 -3.11 -12.42
CA LEU A 184 -1.71 -2.87 -12.60
C LEU A 184 -1.35 -1.42 -12.27
N ASN A 185 -0.39 -1.24 -11.37
CA ASN A 185 0.24 0.03 -11.06
C ASN A 185 1.77 -0.11 -11.10
N TRP A 186 2.44 1.03 -11.25
CA TRP A 186 3.90 1.16 -11.15
C TRP A 186 4.71 0.41 -12.22
N GLY A 187 4.07 -0.01 -13.31
CA GLY A 187 4.78 -0.51 -14.49
C GLY A 187 5.40 0.62 -15.32
N ALA A 188 6.14 0.23 -16.35
CA ALA A 188 6.72 1.14 -17.34
C ALA A 188 6.23 0.79 -18.75
N LEU A 189 5.89 1.79 -19.55
CA LEU A 189 5.69 1.63 -20.98
C LEU A 189 6.86 2.25 -21.75
N CYS A 190 7.22 1.65 -22.88
CA CYS A 190 8.17 2.21 -23.82
C CYS A 190 7.77 1.84 -25.25
N ALA A 191 7.74 2.81 -26.15
CA ALA A 191 7.54 2.55 -27.56
C ALA A 191 8.75 1.81 -28.14
N ASP A 192 8.48 0.82 -28.98
CA ASP A 192 9.44 0.15 -29.87
C ASP A 192 9.14 0.55 -31.32
N PRO A 193 9.77 1.62 -31.84
CA PRO A 193 9.59 2.07 -33.21
C PRO A 193 10.03 1.08 -34.28
N LEU A 194 10.95 0.15 -33.96
CA LEU A 194 11.43 -0.84 -34.93
C LEU A 194 10.31 -1.80 -35.30
N ASN A 195 9.60 -2.32 -34.30
CA ASN A 195 8.50 -3.27 -34.50
C ASN A 195 7.12 -2.60 -34.55
N LYS A 196 7.02 -1.29 -34.30
CA LYS A 196 5.76 -0.55 -34.13
C LYS A 196 4.88 -1.13 -33.01
N GLU A 197 5.52 -1.50 -31.90
CA GLU A 197 4.90 -2.10 -30.72
C GLU A 197 5.12 -1.23 -29.48
N ILE A 198 4.34 -1.43 -28.42
CA ILE A 198 4.61 -0.82 -27.10
C ILE A 198 5.00 -1.93 -26.14
N VAL A 199 6.18 -1.82 -25.54
CA VAL A 199 6.66 -2.74 -24.50
C VAL A 199 6.14 -2.29 -23.14
N LEU A 200 5.56 -3.21 -22.39
CA LEU A 200 5.24 -3.08 -20.97
C LEU A 200 6.16 -4.00 -20.17
N PHE A 201 6.78 -3.45 -19.13
CA PHE A 201 7.50 -4.23 -18.14
C PHE A 201 7.24 -3.73 -16.71
N GLY A 202 7.29 -4.65 -15.76
CA GLY A 202 7.17 -4.38 -14.33
C GLY A 202 5.78 -3.89 -13.91
N GLY A 203 5.72 -3.41 -12.68
CA GLY A 203 4.50 -3.07 -11.97
C GLY A 203 3.94 -4.25 -11.17
N CYS A 204 2.97 -3.97 -10.32
CA CYS A 204 2.29 -4.99 -9.52
C CYS A 204 0.79 -4.77 -9.53
N GLY A 205 0.06 -5.71 -8.93
CA GLY A 205 -1.39 -5.63 -8.77
C GLY A 205 -2.18 -6.48 -9.76
N VAL A 206 -1.49 -7.36 -10.47
CA VAL A 206 -2.07 -8.38 -11.34
C VAL A 206 -2.10 -9.73 -10.62
N SER A 207 -3.04 -10.60 -10.99
CA SER A 207 -3.17 -11.92 -10.37
C SER A 207 -2.34 -12.99 -11.09
N SER A 208 -1.02 -12.79 -11.18
CA SER A 208 -0.07 -13.76 -11.74
C SER A 208 0.54 -14.65 -10.65
N LYS A 209 1.38 -15.63 -11.02
CA LYS A 209 2.09 -16.48 -10.06
C LYS A 209 3.00 -15.67 -9.13
N THR A 210 3.68 -14.67 -9.69
CA THR A 210 4.68 -13.85 -9.01
C THR A 210 4.18 -12.44 -8.70
N GLY A 211 2.89 -12.12 -8.86
CA GLY A 211 2.33 -10.79 -8.58
C GLY A 211 2.71 -9.66 -9.57
N GLY A 212 3.71 -9.87 -10.45
CA GLY A 212 4.07 -8.98 -11.56
C GLY A 212 3.55 -9.46 -12.92
N PRO A 213 3.42 -8.57 -13.93
CA PRO A 213 2.90 -8.95 -15.24
C PRO A 213 3.93 -9.69 -16.13
N GLY A 214 5.24 -9.56 -15.85
CA GLY A 214 6.32 -9.91 -16.77
C GLY A 214 6.37 -8.98 -17.99
N THR A 215 7.03 -9.40 -19.07
CA THR A 215 7.13 -8.62 -20.31
C THR A 215 5.93 -8.82 -21.24
N TRP A 216 5.29 -7.72 -21.64
CA TRP A 216 4.19 -7.72 -22.62
C TRP A 216 4.46 -6.75 -23.75
N ILE A 217 3.88 -7.01 -24.91
CA ILE A 217 3.86 -6.10 -26.04
C ILE A 217 2.42 -5.77 -26.44
N TYR A 218 2.19 -4.54 -26.89
CA TYR A 218 0.92 -4.11 -27.46
C TYR A 218 1.07 -3.81 -28.95
N SER A 219 0.20 -4.41 -29.76
CA SER A 219 0.04 -4.06 -31.16
C SER A 219 -1.11 -3.07 -31.32
N ILE A 220 -0.81 -1.88 -31.84
CA ILE A 220 -1.82 -0.85 -32.13
C ILE A 220 -2.75 -1.32 -33.26
N GLU A 221 -2.20 -1.93 -34.31
CA GLU A 221 -2.95 -2.41 -35.46
C GLU A 221 -3.99 -3.47 -35.06
N LYS A 222 -3.58 -4.44 -34.24
CA LYS A 222 -4.45 -5.53 -33.79
C LYS A 222 -5.30 -5.16 -32.57
N ASN A 223 -4.96 -4.07 -31.89
CA ASN A 223 -5.52 -3.65 -30.62
C ASN A 223 -5.52 -4.79 -29.58
N GLU A 224 -4.34 -5.38 -29.38
CA GLU A 224 -4.16 -6.54 -28.50
C GLU A 224 -2.84 -6.48 -27.73
N TRP A 225 -2.87 -6.94 -26.48
CA TRP A 225 -1.67 -7.20 -25.71
C TRP A 225 -1.28 -8.68 -25.81
N ARG A 226 0.01 -8.95 -26.02
CA ARG A 226 0.57 -10.30 -26.05
C ARG A 226 1.72 -10.43 -25.05
N LYS A 227 1.66 -11.46 -24.22
CA LYS A 227 2.77 -11.79 -23.31
C LYS A 227 3.95 -12.36 -24.11
N LEU A 228 5.16 -11.95 -23.77
CA LEU A 228 6.37 -12.62 -24.26
C LEU A 228 6.73 -13.74 -23.29
N ASP A 229 6.99 -14.94 -23.82
CA ASP A 229 7.49 -16.07 -23.04
C ASP A 229 9.02 -16.07 -23.14
N LEU A 230 9.65 -15.36 -22.21
CA LEU A 230 11.09 -15.13 -22.21
C LEU A 230 11.76 -16.01 -21.15
N LYS A 231 12.84 -16.70 -21.53
CA LYS A 231 13.67 -17.46 -20.58
C LYS A 231 14.49 -16.55 -19.67
N ILE A 232 14.85 -15.38 -20.17
CA ILE A 232 15.65 -14.36 -19.50
C ILE A 232 14.86 -13.06 -19.58
N GLU A 233 14.47 -12.53 -18.43
CA GLU A 233 13.85 -11.22 -18.28
C GLU A 233 14.23 -10.64 -16.91
N PRO A 234 14.13 -9.31 -16.70
CA PRO A 234 14.45 -8.71 -15.42
C PRO A 234 13.54 -9.25 -14.32
N PRO A 235 13.99 -9.34 -13.05
CA PRO A 235 13.12 -9.70 -11.94
C PRO A 235 11.96 -8.72 -11.77
N ASP A 236 10.86 -9.20 -11.20
CA ASP A 236 9.65 -8.41 -10.92
C ASP A 236 9.98 -7.16 -10.10
N ARG A 237 9.48 -6.02 -10.53
CA ARG A 237 9.80 -4.72 -9.92
C ARG A 237 8.73 -3.69 -10.18
N ALA A 238 8.63 -2.70 -9.31
CA ALA A 238 7.77 -1.53 -9.46
C ALA A 238 8.61 -0.24 -9.56
N LEU A 239 8.05 0.81 -10.15
CA LEU A 239 8.64 2.15 -10.22
C LEU A 239 10.05 2.22 -10.85
N SER A 240 10.38 1.25 -11.71
CA SER A 240 11.43 1.36 -12.71
C SER A 240 10.92 2.14 -13.92
N GLN A 241 11.82 2.71 -14.71
CA GLN A 241 11.46 3.39 -15.97
C GLN A 241 12.27 2.79 -17.12
N MET A 242 11.70 2.86 -18.32
CA MET A 242 12.34 2.42 -19.56
C MET A 242 12.60 3.62 -20.48
N ALA A 243 13.72 3.58 -21.22
CA ALA A 243 14.06 4.57 -22.24
C ALA A 243 14.50 3.86 -23.53
N TYR A 244 13.99 4.31 -24.68
CA TYR A 244 14.36 3.78 -25.99
C TYR A 244 15.58 4.51 -26.54
N ASP A 245 16.68 3.80 -26.68
CA ASP A 245 17.86 4.19 -27.44
C ASP A 245 17.59 4.00 -28.93
N SER A 246 17.33 5.11 -29.61
CA SER A 246 16.99 5.12 -31.04
C SER A 246 18.18 4.83 -31.95
N GLU A 247 19.41 5.06 -31.49
CA GLU A 247 20.63 4.77 -32.25
C GLU A 247 20.86 3.25 -32.33
N ASN A 248 20.75 2.57 -31.20
CA ASN A 248 21.06 1.14 -31.08
C ASN A 248 19.82 0.23 -31.17
N LYS A 249 18.63 0.82 -31.26
CA LYS A 249 17.33 0.11 -31.28
C LYS A 249 17.14 -0.78 -30.04
N LYS A 250 17.47 -0.23 -28.88
CA LYS A 250 17.42 -0.93 -27.60
C LYS A 250 16.52 -0.18 -26.62
N ILE A 251 15.89 -0.90 -25.70
CA ILE A 251 15.21 -0.29 -24.55
C ILE A 251 16.05 -0.58 -23.30
N VAL A 252 16.42 0.47 -22.56
CA VAL A 252 17.16 0.37 -21.31
C VAL A 252 16.21 0.46 -20.13
N LEU A 253 16.41 -0.40 -19.14
CA LEU A 253 15.73 -0.43 -17.85
C LEU A 253 16.78 -0.36 -16.74
N PHE A 254 16.53 0.43 -15.69
CA PHE A 254 17.41 0.51 -14.53
C PHE A 254 16.63 0.48 -13.21
N GLY A 255 17.17 -0.22 -12.21
CA GLY A 255 16.72 -0.19 -10.83
C GLY A 255 15.24 -0.55 -10.63
N GLY A 256 14.60 0.07 -9.64
CA GLY A 256 13.21 -0.22 -9.24
C GLY A 256 13.10 -0.82 -7.84
N ASP A 257 11.87 -1.05 -7.40
CA ASP A 257 11.52 -1.60 -6.07
C ASP A 257 10.89 -2.99 -6.23
N HIS A 258 11.56 -4.02 -5.71
CA HIS A 258 11.04 -5.41 -5.61
C HIS A 258 10.01 -5.54 -4.45
N LEU A 259 9.67 -4.44 -3.79
CA LEU A 259 8.75 -4.26 -2.67
C LEU A 259 9.36 -4.61 -1.31
N ASP A 260 10.36 -5.49 -1.24
CA ASP A 260 11.18 -5.83 -0.08
C ASP A 260 12.64 -5.32 -0.15
N TYR A 261 13.19 -5.14 -1.36
CA TYR A 261 14.48 -4.50 -1.64
C TYR A 261 14.47 -3.60 -2.88
N ILE A 262 15.40 -2.64 -2.90
CA ILE A 262 15.65 -1.76 -4.05
C ILE A 262 16.78 -2.32 -4.90
N LEU A 263 16.64 -2.21 -6.22
CA LEU A 263 17.54 -2.74 -7.24
C LEU A 263 18.46 -1.66 -7.83
N ALA A 264 19.66 -2.06 -8.28
CA ALA A 264 20.63 -1.25 -9.03
C ALA A 264 21.13 -1.96 -10.31
N ASP A 265 20.38 -2.94 -10.82
CA ASP A 265 20.70 -3.66 -12.05
C ASP A 265 20.34 -2.85 -13.30
N THR A 266 21.05 -3.13 -14.39
CA THR A 266 20.81 -2.54 -15.71
C THR A 266 20.40 -3.64 -16.67
N TRP A 267 19.28 -3.47 -17.36
CA TRP A 267 18.77 -4.42 -18.33
C TRP A 267 18.57 -3.75 -19.68
N VAL A 268 18.86 -4.49 -20.75
CA VAL A 268 18.70 -4.03 -22.13
C VAL A 268 17.79 -5.00 -22.87
N TYR A 269 16.71 -4.49 -23.42
CA TYR A 269 15.85 -5.21 -24.35
C TYR A 269 16.28 -4.89 -25.77
N ASP A 270 16.64 -5.93 -26.50
CA ASP A 270 16.93 -5.85 -27.92
C ASP A 270 15.62 -5.89 -28.72
N CYS A 271 15.24 -4.78 -29.34
CA CYS A 271 14.03 -4.73 -30.15
C CYS A 271 14.11 -5.65 -31.37
N GLN A 272 15.30 -5.90 -31.92
CA GLN A 272 15.45 -6.72 -33.12
C GLN A 272 15.17 -8.20 -32.84
N THR A 273 15.66 -8.71 -31.71
CA THR A 273 15.48 -10.12 -31.30
C THR A 273 14.32 -10.31 -30.33
N ARG A 274 13.77 -9.22 -29.78
CA ARG A 274 12.76 -9.20 -28.71
C ARG A 274 13.19 -9.96 -27.45
N THR A 275 14.45 -9.79 -27.04
CA THR A 275 15.03 -10.47 -25.87
C THR A 275 15.65 -9.49 -24.88
N TRP A 276 15.58 -9.81 -23.59
CA TRP A 276 16.31 -9.10 -22.54
C TRP A 276 17.70 -9.67 -22.33
N GLU A 277 18.63 -8.80 -21.97
CA GLU A 277 19.97 -9.12 -21.49
C GLU A 277 20.28 -8.28 -20.25
N GLU A 278 20.75 -8.92 -19.18
CA GLU A 278 21.31 -8.18 -18.04
C GLU A 278 22.68 -7.64 -18.41
N LYS A 279 22.87 -6.34 -18.22
CA LYS A 279 24.15 -5.69 -18.40
C LYS A 279 24.85 -5.54 -17.06
N ILE A 280 26.12 -5.94 -17.01
CA ILE A 280 26.95 -5.92 -15.79
C ILE A 280 28.06 -4.86 -15.95
N PRO A 281 27.74 -3.56 -15.88
CA PRO A 281 28.75 -2.51 -15.85
C PRO A 281 29.60 -2.61 -14.57
N ALA A 282 30.87 -2.23 -14.65
CA ALA A 282 31.80 -2.31 -13.51
C ALA A 282 31.34 -1.45 -12.30
N ILE A 283 30.80 -0.27 -12.62
CA ILE A 283 30.18 0.66 -11.68
C ILE A 283 28.89 1.21 -12.26
N GLY A 284 27.92 1.53 -11.40
CA GLY A 284 26.66 2.16 -11.78
C GLY A 284 26.04 2.95 -10.63
N PRO A 285 24.90 3.62 -10.87
CA PRO A 285 24.19 4.35 -9.83
C PRO A 285 23.80 3.43 -8.67
N SER A 286 23.74 3.96 -7.44
CA SER A 286 23.25 3.21 -6.27
C SER A 286 21.80 2.73 -6.44
N PRO A 287 21.34 1.73 -5.65
CA PRO A 287 19.97 1.23 -5.73
C PRO A 287 18.96 2.36 -5.59
N ARG A 288 18.01 2.42 -6.54
CA ARG A 288 16.99 3.46 -6.53
C ARG A 288 15.74 3.09 -7.32
N PHE A 289 14.63 3.74 -6.95
CA PHE A 289 13.37 3.71 -7.68
C PHE A 289 12.78 5.12 -7.80
N GLY A 290 11.78 5.30 -8.66
CA GLY A 290 11.11 6.60 -8.85
C GLY A 290 12.02 7.71 -9.40
N HIS A 291 13.15 7.34 -9.99
CA HIS A 291 14.02 8.20 -10.79
C HIS A 291 13.37 8.48 -12.15
N ALA A 292 13.90 9.46 -12.89
CA ALA A 292 13.58 9.61 -14.31
C ALA A 292 14.66 8.90 -15.15
N LEU A 293 14.25 8.22 -16.22
CA LEU A 293 15.13 7.61 -17.22
C LEU A 293 14.74 8.09 -18.62
N LEU A 294 15.65 8.76 -19.33
CA LEU A 294 15.39 9.48 -20.58
C LEU A 294 16.49 9.15 -21.60
N TYR A 295 16.19 9.11 -22.90
CA TYR A 295 17.21 9.00 -23.94
C TYR A 295 17.54 10.38 -24.50
N LEU A 296 18.83 10.73 -24.51
CA LEU A 296 19.36 11.98 -25.05
C LEU A 296 19.72 11.77 -26.52
N GLN A 297 18.94 12.40 -27.41
CA GLN A 297 19.03 12.16 -28.85
C GLN A 297 20.33 12.71 -29.45
N LYS A 298 20.84 13.86 -28.96
CA LYS A 298 22.11 14.42 -29.45
C LYS A 298 23.30 13.72 -28.81
N SER A 299 23.26 13.50 -27.51
CA SER A 299 24.35 12.87 -26.77
C SER A 299 24.48 11.36 -27.05
N LYS A 300 23.41 10.72 -27.55
CA LYS A 300 23.32 9.26 -27.75
C LYS A 300 23.61 8.48 -26.46
N LYS A 301 23.00 8.94 -25.37
CA LYS A 301 23.14 8.36 -24.02
C LYS A 301 21.77 8.22 -23.36
N VAL A 302 21.66 7.27 -22.43
CA VAL A 302 20.53 7.22 -21.51
C VAL A 302 20.87 8.01 -20.25
N LEU A 303 20.04 8.98 -19.90
CA LEU A 303 20.17 9.84 -18.74
C LEU A 303 19.29 9.31 -17.60
N LEU A 304 19.88 9.14 -16.42
CA LEU A 304 19.17 8.88 -15.17
C LEU A 304 19.20 10.13 -14.29
N ILE A 305 18.05 10.53 -13.75
CA ILE A 305 17.92 11.71 -12.87
C ILE A 305 17.27 11.33 -11.55
N GLY A 306 18.04 11.52 -10.47
CA GLY A 306 17.59 11.44 -9.10
C GLY A 306 17.15 10.03 -8.70
N GLY A 307 16.14 9.95 -7.85
CA GLY A 307 15.57 8.71 -7.34
C GLY A 307 15.43 8.72 -5.82
N LYS A 308 15.08 7.55 -5.29
CA LYS A 308 14.83 7.31 -3.87
C LYS A 308 15.34 5.95 -3.47
N ASP A 309 15.61 5.80 -2.18
CA ASP A 309 15.95 4.54 -1.55
C ASP A 309 15.05 4.33 -0.31
N TYR A 310 15.28 3.28 0.47
CA TYR A 310 14.68 3.10 1.78
C TYR A 310 15.28 4.04 2.81
N GLY A 311 14.43 4.61 3.67
CA GLY A 311 14.83 5.58 4.69
C GLY A 311 14.50 5.13 6.11
N VAL A 312 15.19 5.72 7.10
CA VAL A 312 14.96 5.49 8.53
C VAL A 312 14.19 6.68 9.13
N GLY A 313 12.91 6.48 9.52
CA GLY A 313 12.09 7.55 10.11
C GLY A 313 10.76 7.06 10.70
N LYS A 314 10.01 7.94 11.39
CA LYS A 314 8.70 7.60 12.02
C LYS A 314 7.60 7.27 11.00
N ASP A 315 7.69 7.79 9.78
CA ASP A 315 6.82 7.44 8.63
C ASP A 315 7.50 6.42 7.68
N GLY A 316 8.81 6.22 7.83
CA GLY A 316 9.51 4.92 7.83
C GLY A 316 9.66 4.05 6.58
N THR A 317 9.22 4.46 5.38
CA THR A 317 9.35 3.56 4.21
C THR A 317 10.39 3.99 3.18
N TYR A 318 10.51 5.29 2.85
CA TYR A 318 11.37 5.77 1.76
C TYR A 318 12.16 7.03 2.15
N GLY A 319 13.40 7.13 1.70
CA GLY A 319 14.31 8.26 1.82
C GLY A 319 14.67 8.83 0.45
N VAL A 320 14.92 10.14 0.39
CA VAL A 320 15.44 10.78 -0.83
C VAL A 320 16.96 10.60 -0.81
N ILE A 321 17.53 10.06 -1.87
CA ILE A 321 18.98 10.05 -2.07
C ILE A 321 19.42 11.40 -2.64
N PRO A 322 20.71 11.78 -2.50
CA PRO A 322 21.23 12.99 -3.13
C PRO A 322 20.86 13.08 -4.61
N PHE A 323 20.62 14.30 -5.10
CA PHE A 323 20.16 14.50 -6.47
C PHE A 323 21.33 14.24 -7.40
N GLU A 324 21.34 13.08 -8.05
CA GLU A 324 22.40 12.67 -8.95
C GLU A 324 21.90 12.59 -10.38
N VAL A 325 22.80 12.88 -11.31
CA VAL A 325 22.56 12.69 -12.73
C VAL A 325 23.65 11.79 -13.31
N TRP A 326 23.23 10.70 -13.93
CA TRP A 326 24.12 9.70 -14.52
C TRP A 326 23.82 9.51 -16.01
N ALA A 327 24.85 9.28 -16.80
CA ALA A 327 24.76 8.89 -18.20
C ALA A 327 25.16 7.42 -18.38
N TYR A 328 24.39 6.68 -19.17
CA TYR A 328 24.71 5.32 -19.58
C TYR A 328 25.00 5.27 -21.08
N ASP A 329 26.12 4.63 -21.41
CA ASP A 329 26.50 4.26 -22.77
C ASP A 329 26.13 2.79 -23.00
N VAL A 330 25.15 2.56 -23.87
CA VAL A 330 24.63 1.21 -24.17
C VAL A 330 25.68 0.34 -24.87
N VAL A 331 26.49 0.91 -25.75
CA VAL A 331 27.50 0.18 -26.53
C VAL A 331 28.70 -0.17 -25.65
N LYS A 332 29.16 0.79 -24.84
CA LYS A 332 30.28 0.56 -23.91
C LYS A 332 29.90 -0.20 -22.65
N ASN A 333 28.60 -0.35 -22.37
CA ASN A 333 28.09 -0.88 -21.12
C ASN A 333 28.73 -0.20 -19.90
N SER A 334 28.62 1.13 -19.84
CA SER A 334 29.25 1.92 -18.79
C SER A 334 28.37 3.08 -18.34
N TRP A 335 28.26 3.24 -17.03
CA TRP A 335 27.70 4.43 -16.40
C TRP A 335 28.79 5.44 -16.05
N GLY A 336 28.49 6.72 -16.22
CA GLY A 336 29.30 7.84 -15.72
C GLY A 336 28.42 8.87 -15.02
N LEU A 337 28.84 9.30 -13.83
CA LEU A 337 28.18 10.37 -13.09
C LEU A 337 28.48 11.71 -13.79
N ILE A 338 27.43 12.40 -14.22
CA ILE A 338 27.55 13.78 -14.74
C ILE A 338 27.76 14.73 -13.55
N HIS A 339 26.87 14.64 -12.56
CA HIS A 339 26.95 15.48 -11.37
C HIS A 339 26.14 14.93 -10.20
N ARG A 340 26.59 15.23 -8.99
CA ARG A 340 25.85 15.01 -7.74
C ARG A 340 25.63 16.35 -7.06
N PHE A 341 24.37 16.76 -6.98
CA PHE A 341 23.96 18.04 -6.40
C PHE A 341 23.66 17.88 -4.91
N GLU A 342 24.45 18.56 -4.08
CA GLU A 342 24.17 18.71 -2.64
C GLU A 342 23.24 19.91 -2.37
N GLU A 343 23.28 20.94 -3.24
CA GLU A 343 22.43 22.12 -3.21
C GLU A 343 21.99 22.53 -4.62
N ASN A 344 21.02 23.45 -4.73
CA ASN A 344 20.56 24.05 -6.00
C ASN A 344 20.01 23.07 -7.07
N ALA A 345 19.67 21.85 -6.69
CA ALA A 345 18.95 20.90 -7.53
C ALA A 345 17.41 21.07 -7.44
N PRO A 346 16.66 20.61 -8.45
CA PRO A 346 15.22 20.46 -8.36
C PRO A 346 14.82 19.59 -7.16
N PHE A 347 13.76 19.98 -6.45
CA PHE A 347 13.27 19.21 -5.30
C PHE A 347 12.70 17.85 -5.74
N GLN A 348 13.06 16.80 -5.01
CA GLN A 348 12.53 15.45 -5.18
C GLN A 348 11.57 15.08 -4.04
N SER A 349 10.39 14.59 -4.40
CA SER A 349 9.38 14.18 -3.42
C SER A 349 9.74 12.87 -2.74
N ARG A 350 9.48 12.76 -1.43
CA ARG A 350 9.56 11.46 -0.72
C ARG A 350 8.49 10.47 -1.17
N VAL A 351 7.40 10.93 -1.79
CA VAL A 351 6.23 10.10 -2.10
C VAL A 351 6.06 9.92 -3.61
N GLU A 352 6.22 10.96 -4.41
CA GLU A 352 6.00 10.91 -5.87
C GLU A 352 7.28 10.60 -6.65
N GLY A 353 7.19 9.76 -7.69
CA GLY A 353 8.29 9.57 -8.63
C GLY A 353 8.58 10.87 -9.41
N ASN A 354 9.81 10.99 -9.90
CA ASN A 354 10.24 12.14 -10.68
C ASN A 354 9.48 12.23 -12.01
N VAL A 355 8.99 13.42 -12.36
CA VAL A 355 8.27 13.68 -13.61
C VAL A 355 9.15 14.54 -14.50
N ALA A 356 9.73 13.93 -15.53
CA ALA A 356 10.60 14.58 -16.49
C ALA A 356 10.40 14.04 -17.91
N ALA A 357 10.74 14.88 -18.89
CA ALA A 357 10.79 14.55 -20.31
C ALA A 357 11.91 15.37 -20.97
N VAL A 358 12.38 14.91 -22.13
CA VAL A 358 13.49 15.52 -22.87
C VAL A 358 13.08 15.75 -24.32
N ASN A 359 13.52 16.87 -24.89
CA ASN A 359 13.33 17.16 -26.32
C ASN A 359 14.51 16.67 -27.17
N GLU A 360 14.43 16.88 -28.49
CA GLU A 360 15.49 16.52 -29.46
C GLU A 360 16.80 17.29 -29.28
N GLU A 361 16.82 18.35 -28.47
CA GLU A 361 17.98 19.19 -28.20
C GLU A 361 18.66 18.83 -26.87
N ASP A 362 18.28 17.72 -26.24
CA ASP A 362 18.72 17.30 -24.90
C ASP A 362 18.37 18.29 -23.77
N ILE A 363 17.35 19.14 -23.99
CA ILE A 363 16.77 19.99 -22.95
C ILE A 363 15.74 19.16 -22.17
N VAL A 364 16.02 18.94 -20.89
CA VAL A 364 15.14 18.25 -19.96
C VAL A 364 14.27 19.26 -19.23
N LEU A 365 12.96 19.01 -19.24
CA LEU A 365 12.02 19.65 -18.33
C LEU A 365 11.76 18.73 -17.15
N PHE A 366 12.01 19.23 -15.93
CA PHE A 366 11.74 18.54 -14.68
C PHE A 366 10.68 19.28 -13.86
N LEU A 367 9.63 18.56 -13.45
CA LEU A 367 8.58 19.10 -12.58
C LEU A 367 8.88 18.76 -11.12
N ALA A 368 9.45 19.72 -10.40
CA ALA A 368 9.74 19.56 -8.99
C ALA A 368 8.44 19.68 -8.17
N SER A 369 8.06 18.57 -7.51
CA SER A 369 6.97 18.54 -6.52
C SER A 369 7.37 19.32 -5.26
N HIS A 370 6.43 19.62 -4.38
CA HIS A 370 6.72 20.00 -3.00
C HIS A 370 6.10 18.90 -2.14
N GLY A 371 6.70 18.53 -1.00
CA GLY A 371 6.22 17.43 -0.16
C GLY A 371 4.76 17.57 0.34
N ARG A 372 4.39 17.00 1.49
CA ARG A 372 2.99 17.02 2.02
C ARG A 372 2.37 18.43 2.28
N ARG A 373 2.99 19.54 1.87
CA ARG A 373 2.47 20.91 1.95
C ARG A 373 1.77 21.28 0.64
N LYS A 374 0.64 22.02 0.75
CA LYS A 374 -0.24 22.47 -0.34
C LYS A 374 0.41 23.59 -1.20
N THR A 375 1.56 23.37 -1.80
CA THR A 375 2.27 24.34 -2.65
C THR A 375 2.37 23.87 -4.10
N PHE A 376 2.61 24.81 -5.02
CA PHE A 376 2.68 24.56 -6.47
C PHE A 376 3.95 23.82 -6.89
N HIS A 377 3.89 23.10 -8.02
CA HIS A 377 5.11 22.56 -8.66
C HIS A 377 5.98 23.69 -9.22
N LYS A 378 7.28 23.43 -9.34
CA LYS A 378 8.23 24.32 -10.01
C LYS A 378 8.73 23.68 -11.29
N THR A 379 8.77 24.46 -12.36
CA THR A 379 9.34 24.03 -13.65
C THR A 379 10.82 24.33 -13.66
N TRP A 380 11.64 23.30 -13.89
CA TRP A 380 13.08 23.39 -14.03
C TRP A 380 13.49 22.92 -15.41
N LEU A 381 14.46 23.61 -16.00
CA LEU A 381 15.05 23.27 -17.29
C LEU A 381 16.55 23.03 -17.12
N CYS A 382 17.08 22.07 -17.85
CA CYS A 382 18.52 21.85 -17.98
C CYS A 382 18.83 21.33 -19.37
N LEU A 383 19.80 21.96 -20.04
CA LEU A 383 20.43 21.41 -21.23
C LEU A 383 21.50 20.41 -20.77
N PHE A 384 21.40 19.14 -21.18
CA PHE A 384 22.39 18.14 -20.80
C PHE A 384 23.45 17.93 -21.88
N ASP A 385 24.71 17.90 -21.46
CA ASP A 385 25.82 17.33 -22.22
C ASP A 385 26.29 16.08 -21.46
N ALA A 386 25.87 14.91 -21.93
CA ALA A 386 26.19 13.63 -21.31
C ALA A 386 27.55 13.05 -21.73
N SER A 387 28.36 13.79 -22.50
CA SER A 387 29.77 13.46 -22.71
C SER A 387 30.65 13.87 -21.52
N ILE A 388 30.19 14.82 -20.71
CA ILE A 388 30.90 15.33 -19.54
C ILE A 388 30.52 14.50 -18.31
N THR A 389 31.34 13.50 -17.99
CA THR A 389 31.21 12.68 -16.78
C THR A 389 32.45 12.77 -15.91
N ASP A 390 32.29 12.76 -14.59
CA ASP A 390 33.38 12.74 -13.62
C ASP A 390 33.73 11.30 -13.24
N ALA A 391 34.87 10.80 -13.72
CA ALA A 391 35.32 9.43 -13.45
C ALA A 391 35.67 9.18 -11.97
N ALA A 392 36.20 10.19 -11.27
CA ALA A 392 36.59 10.06 -9.86
C ALA A 392 35.34 9.97 -8.98
N GLU A 393 34.37 10.85 -9.20
CA GLU A 393 33.10 10.85 -8.47
C GLU A 393 32.23 9.65 -8.86
N SER A 394 32.27 9.20 -10.13
CA SER A 394 31.65 7.94 -10.56
C SER A 394 32.18 6.75 -9.76
N LYS A 395 33.50 6.66 -9.56
CA LYS A 395 34.12 5.58 -8.76
C LYS A 395 33.77 5.69 -7.27
N LYS A 396 33.67 6.90 -6.75
CA LYS A 396 33.39 7.18 -5.33
C LYS A 396 31.95 6.89 -4.94
N PHE A 397 30.98 7.22 -5.79
CA PHE A 397 29.55 7.10 -5.50
C PHE A 397 28.85 5.97 -6.25
N GLY A 398 29.49 5.41 -7.27
CA GLY A 398 29.02 4.25 -7.98
C GLY A 398 29.11 2.98 -7.14
N VAL A 399 28.21 2.05 -7.41
CA VAL A 399 28.17 0.71 -6.82
C VAL A 399 28.38 -0.35 -7.89
N LYS A 400 28.68 -1.58 -7.49
CA LYS A 400 28.74 -2.71 -8.42
C LYS A 400 27.34 -3.02 -8.96
N SER A 401 27.23 -3.49 -10.21
CA SER A 401 25.95 -3.96 -10.75
C SER A 401 25.35 -5.06 -9.86
N GLY A 402 24.02 -5.09 -9.74
CA GLY A 402 23.30 -6.03 -8.89
C GLY A 402 23.30 -5.68 -7.39
N THR A 403 23.89 -4.56 -6.98
CA THR A 403 23.76 -4.09 -5.59
C THR A 403 22.29 -3.86 -5.23
N THR A 404 21.89 -4.24 -4.00
CA THR A 404 20.53 -4.06 -3.49
C THR A 404 20.50 -3.36 -2.14
N THR A 405 19.47 -2.56 -1.88
CA THR A 405 19.21 -1.99 -0.54
C THR A 405 17.98 -2.61 0.11
N PHE A 406 18.13 -3.11 1.34
CA PHE A 406 17.02 -3.56 2.18
C PHE A 406 16.65 -2.51 3.23
N ARG A 407 15.40 -2.56 3.71
CA ARG A 407 14.98 -1.69 4.83
C ARG A 407 15.81 -2.02 6.07
N PRO A 408 16.50 -1.06 6.69
CA PRO A 408 17.43 -1.35 7.78
C PRO A 408 16.71 -1.54 9.12
N GLY A 409 17.46 -2.02 10.12
CA GLY A 409 17.00 -2.10 11.50
C GLY A 409 15.84 -3.10 11.66
N PRO A 410 14.70 -2.69 12.24
CA PRO A 410 13.68 -3.64 12.69
C PRO A 410 12.91 -4.37 11.57
N PHE A 411 13.19 -4.05 10.32
CA PHE A 411 12.66 -4.72 9.12
C PHE A 411 13.57 -5.85 8.63
N THR A 412 14.68 -6.13 9.32
CA THR A 412 15.62 -7.20 9.01
C THR A 412 15.48 -8.35 10.01
N THR A 413 15.77 -9.58 9.59
CA THR A 413 15.74 -10.76 10.47
C THR A 413 16.89 -10.70 11.48
N GLU A 414 18.06 -10.26 11.01
CA GLU A 414 19.32 -10.13 11.74
C GLU A 414 19.17 -9.19 12.96
N TRP A 415 18.31 -8.17 12.87
CA TRP A 415 18.02 -7.25 13.98
C TRP A 415 17.41 -7.95 15.20
N TYR A 416 16.63 -9.01 14.99
CA TYR A 416 16.02 -9.80 16.07
C TYR A 416 16.91 -10.94 16.56
N GLU A 417 18.07 -11.15 15.93
CA GLU A 417 19.03 -12.20 16.31
C GLU A 417 20.23 -11.59 17.04
N THR A 418 20.72 -10.45 16.55
CA THR A 418 21.89 -9.74 17.11
C THR A 418 21.62 -9.23 18.52
N ASN A 419 22.59 -9.26 19.44
CA ASN A 419 22.50 -8.69 20.79
C ASN A 419 21.26 -9.15 21.60
N ASN A 420 20.78 -10.37 21.36
CA ASN A 420 19.74 -11.00 22.16
C ASN A 420 20.38 -12.03 23.12
N PRO A 421 19.92 -12.12 24.38
CA PRO A 421 20.42 -13.14 25.29
C PRO A 421 20.09 -14.55 24.77
N PRO A 422 20.85 -15.59 25.17
CA PRO A 422 20.50 -16.98 24.87
C PRO A 422 19.09 -17.34 25.33
N THR A 423 18.46 -18.31 24.67
CA THR A 423 17.18 -18.86 25.12
C THR A 423 17.40 -19.71 26.37
N ASP A 424 16.56 -19.53 27.39
CA ASP A 424 16.48 -20.41 28.56
C ASP A 424 15.05 -20.90 28.76
N SER A 425 14.70 -21.95 28.02
CA SER A 425 13.35 -22.51 28.06
C SER A 425 13.01 -23.13 29.41
N LYS A 426 14.00 -23.58 30.20
CA LYS A 426 13.76 -24.19 31.52
C LYS A 426 13.28 -23.14 32.50
N THR A 427 13.94 -21.99 32.53
CA THR A 427 13.53 -20.86 33.36
C THR A 427 12.18 -20.32 32.92
N THR A 428 11.96 -20.17 31.62
CA THR A 428 10.67 -19.72 31.07
C THR A 428 9.51 -20.67 31.39
N ASP A 429 9.71 -21.99 31.27
CA ASP A 429 8.70 -22.98 31.63
C ASP A 429 8.43 -22.98 33.15
N LYS A 430 9.46 -22.83 33.98
CA LYS A 430 9.31 -22.69 35.45
C LYS A 430 8.50 -21.44 35.79
N PHE A 431 8.76 -20.32 35.11
CA PHE A 431 8.01 -19.08 35.30
C PHE A 431 6.52 -19.26 34.98
N PHE A 432 6.18 -19.81 33.80
CA PHE A 432 4.77 -19.98 33.42
C PHE A 432 4.02 -21.01 34.26
N LYS A 433 4.69 -22.04 34.78
CA LYS A 433 4.08 -22.99 35.73
C LYS A 433 3.65 -22.31 37.04
N ASN A 434 4.44 -21.34 37.51
CA ASN A 434 4.25 -20.65 38.78
C ASN A 434 3.66 -19.24 38.63
N ILE A 435 3.08 -18.94 37.47
CA ILE A 435 2.43 -17.65 37.24
C ILE A 435 1.28 -17.45 38.23
N GLU A 436 1.18 -16.25 38.80
CA GLU A 436 0.12 -15.88 39.74
C GLU A 436 -1.25 -16.03 39.06
N VAL A 437 -2.18 -16.74 39.71
CA VAL A 437 -3.52 -16.97 39.19
C VAL A 437 -4.40 -15.73 39.41
N ASN A 438 -5.42 -15.57 38.57
CA ASN A 438 -6.43 -14.52 38.62
C ASN A 438 -5.86 -13.09 38.55
N LYS A 439 -4.69 -12.92 37.93
CA LYS A 439 -4.02 -11.64 37.70
C LYS A 439 -3.32 -11.62 36.35
N TRP A 440 -3.37 -10.48 35.67
CA TRP A 440 -2.55 -10.27 34.48
C TRP A 440 -1.10 -10.04 34.87
N VAL A 441 -0.21 -10.88 34.34
CA VAL A 441 1.24 -10.78 34.53
C VAL A 441 1.88 -10.28 33.25
N LYS A 442 2.73 -9.24 33.39
CA LYS A 442 3.45 -8.61 32.29
C LYS A 442 4.59 -9.51 31.81
N ILE A 443 4.75 -9.68 30.51
CA ILE A 443 5.80 -10.52 29.91
C ILE A 443 6.73 -9.68 29.05
N THR A 444 7.97 -9.48 29.51
CA THR A 444 8.94 -8.62 28.83
C THR A 444 9.93 -9.45 28.02
N PRO A 445 9.87 -9.43 26.67
CA PRO A 445 10.91 -10.01 25.84
C PRO A 445 12.14 -9.09 25.78
N PRO A 446 13.34 -9.61 25.46
CA PRO A 446 14.55 -8.81 25.30
C PRO A 446 14.42 -7.73 24.21
N LYS A 447 13.70 -8.07 23.13
CA LYS A 447 13.39 -7.15 22.03
C LYS A 447 11.92 -7.26 21.64
N TRP A 448 11.28 -6.10 21.52
CA TRP A 448 9.93 -5.96 20.99
C TRP A 448 9.92 -6.02 19.48
N MET A 449 8.80 -6.43 18.88
CA MET A 449 8.69 -6.28 17.44
C MET A 449 8.51 -4.83 17.01
N MET A 450 9.53 -4.33 16.32
CA MET A 450 9.73 -2.94 16.05
C MET A 450 9.39 -2.52 14.60
N ASN A 451 9.08 -3.41 13.66
CA ASN A 451 8.66 -3.02 12.29
C ASN A 451 7.17 -2.66 12.19
N ARG A 452 6.35 -3.16 13.11
CA ARG A 452 4.89 -2.99 13.14
C ARG A 452 4.41 -2.01 14.22
N ARG A 453 5.19 -0.94 14.45
CA ARG A 453 4.93 0.10 15.46
C ARG A 453 3.63 0.83 15.10
N SER A 454 2.59 0.69 15.93
CA SER A 454 1.24 1.25 15.72
C SER A 454 0.28 0.41 14.88
N GLY A 455 0.66 -0.83 14.53
CA GLY A 455 -0.25 -1.84 13.97
C GLY A 455 -1.38 -2.16 14.93
N TRP A 456 -2.64 -1.83 14.64
CA TRP A 456 -3.73 -2.51 15.34
C TRP A 456 -3.83 -3.94 14.80
N GLY A 457 -4.38 -4.92 15.52
CA GLY A 457 -4.49 -6.26 14.97
C GLY A 457 -5.10 -7.26 15.93
N THR A 458 -5.32 -8.48 15.44
CA THR A 458 -5.55 -9.68 16.27
C THR A 458 -4.29 -10.55 16.23
N VAL A 459 -4.28 -11.67 16.95
CA VAL A 459 -3.20 -12.68 16.97
C VAL A 459 -3.83 -14.08 16.86
N THR A 460 -3.03 -15.07 16.48
CA THR A 460 -3.43 -16.48 16.57
C THR A 460 -2.32 -17.31 17.20
N LEU A 461 -2.64 -18.50 17.71
CA LEU A 461 -1.68 -19.39 18.37
C LEU A 461 -1.37 -20.58 17.47
N ASP A 462 -0.11 -20.72 17.07
CA ASP A 462 0.43 -21.98 16.56
C ASP A 462 0.58 -22.94 17.75
N THR A 463 -0.43 -23.79 17.93
CA THR A 463 -0.49 -24.77 19.01
C THR A 463 0.54 -25.89 18.86
N THR A 464 1.04 -26.14 17.64
CA THR A 464 2.07 -27.15 17.37
C THR A 464 3.42 -26.68 17.89
N ARG A 465 3.79 -25.44 17.59
CA ARG A 465 5.13 -24.88 17.89
C ARG A 465 5.17 -24.08 19.20
N SER A 466 3.99 -23.79 19.79
CA SER A 466 3.85 -22.88 20.93
C SER A 466 4.33 -21.46 20.59
N GLU A 467 3.86 -20.95 19.46
CA GLU A 467 4.20 -19.61 18.98
C GLU A 467 2.95 -18.78 18.79
N ILE A 468 3.04 -17.48 19.09
CA ILE A 468 1.98 -16.54 18.75
C ILE A 468 2.33 -15.90 17.41
N LEU A 469 1.43 -16.05 16.46
CA LEU A 469 1.55 -15.51 15.11
C LEU A 469 0.77 -14.19 15.00
N TYR A 470 1.39 -13.21 14.38
CA TYR A 470 0.87 -11.85 14.30
C TYR A 470 1.20 -11.18 12.96
N THR A 471 0.18 -10.85 12.18
CA THR A 471 0.33 -10.09 10.93
C THR A 471 0.43 -8.58 11.17
N GLY A 472 -0.22 -8.06 12.22
CA GLY A 472 -0.58 -6.64 12.35
C GLY A 472 -1.64 -6.19 11.34
N GLY A 473 -1.79 -4.87 11.13
CA GLY A 473 -2.47 -4.29 9.95
C GLY A 473 -3.86 -3.67 10.12
N GLY A 474 -4.29 -3.37 11.33
CA GLY A 474 -5.54 -2.69 11.65
C GLY A 474 -5.49 -1.18 11.36
N HIS A 475 -6.57 -0.68 10.75
CA HIS A 475 -6.69 0.70 10.20
C HIS A 475 -5.45 1.18 9.41
N ALA A 476 -4.84 0.27 8.65
CA ALA A 476 -3.80 0.56 7.67
C ALA A 476 -2.49 1.17 8.22
N THR A 477 -2.10 0.79 9.44
CA THR A 477 -0.84 1.25 10.07
C THR A 477 0.36 0.31 9.84
N TYR A 478 0.13 -0.98 9.58
CA TYR A 478 1.14 -1.92 9.10
C TYR A 478 0.62 -2.64 7.86
N TYR A 479 1.41 -2.73 6.80
CA TYR A 479 0.99 -3.28 5.50
C TYR A 479 2.08 -4.15 4.87
N GLY A 480 3.03 -4.62 5.69
CA GLY A 480 3.96 -5.67 5.32
C GLY A 480 3.25 -7.01 5.18
N ASN A 481 3.81 -7.90 4.37
CA ASN A 481 3.23 -9.23 4.13
C ASN A 481 3.91 -10.37 4.92
N ASP A 482 4.90 -10.04 5.75
CA ASP A 482 5.54 -10.95 6.71
C ASP A 482 4.61 -11.35 7.86
N ILE A 483 4.93 -12.47 8.50
CA ILE A 483 4.34 -12.86 9.77
C ILE A 483 5.32 -12.57 10.90
N GLY A 484 4.79 -11.99 11.96
CA GLY A 484 5.46 -11.87 13.23
C GLY A 484 5.34 -13.12 14.07
N HIS A 485 6.45 -13.62 14.60
CA HIS A 485 6.45 -14.76 15.51
C HIS A 485 6.87 -14.31 16.90
N TYR A 486 6.15 -14.78 17.92
CA TYR A 486 6.60 -14.76 19.30
C TYR A 486 6.76 -16.19 19.79
N ASP A 487 8.01 -16.58 20.01
CA ASP A 487 8.35 -17.86 20.63
C ASP A 487 8.12 -17.75 22.14
N ILE A 488 7.11 -18.48 22.64
CA ILE A 488 6.75 -18.51 24.05
C ILE A 488 7.86 -19.14 24.88
N LYS A 489 8.54 -20.18 24.37
CA LYS A 489 9.59 -20.91 25.13
C LYS A 489 10.83 -20.06 25.29
N GLY A 490 11.23 -19.35 24.24
CA GLY A 490 12.41 -18.49 24.23
C GLY A 490 12.14 -17.05 24.67
N ASN A 491 10.88 -16.70 25.01
CA ASN A 491 10.40 -15.35 25.33
C ASN A 491 10.94 -14.29 24.36
N ARG A 492 10.75 -14.48 23.05
CA ARG A 492 11.32 -13.56 22.04
C ARG A 492 10.49 -13.42 20.78
N PHE A 493 10.57 -12.24 20.19
CA PHE A 493 10.06 -11.99 18.86
C PHE A 493 11.14 -12.28 17.82
N TYR A 494 10.72 -12.83 16.68
CA TYR A 494 11.51 -12.85 15.46
C TYR A 494 10.62 -12.60 14.23
N LEU A 495 11.28 -12.34 13.11
CA LEU A 495 10.67 -12.01 11.84
C LEU A 495 10.74 -13.22 10.89
N SER A 496 9.70 -13.45 10.10
CA SER A 496 9.67 -14.52 9.10
C SER A 496 10.74 -14.31 8.02
N TYR A 497 10.73 -13.11 7.45
CA TYR A 497 11.62 -12.64 6.38
C TYR A 497 11.51 -11.12 6.24
N LYS A 498 12.39 -10.51 5.44
CA LYS A 498 12.37 -9.07 5.16
C LYS A 498 11.06 -8.68 4.43
N PRO A 499 10.20 -7.82 5.01
CA PRO A 499 8.83 -7.62 4.52
C PRO A 499 8.76 -6.86 3.20
N ALA A 500 7.85 -7.30 2.33
CA ALA A 500 7.43 -6.54 1.16
C ALA A 500 6.30 -5.57 1.53
N TYR A 501 6.28 -4.38 0.91
CA TYR A 501 5.25 -3.36 1.14
C TYR A 501 4.59 -2.87 -0.15
N ALA A 502 3.28 -2.62 -0.09
CA ALA A 502 2.59 -1.88 -1.15
C ALA A 502 3.04 -0.41 -1.16
N LEU A 503 3.66 0.03 -2.27
CA LEU A 503 4.09 1.42 -2.48
C LEU A 503 2.90 2.39 -2.40
N ASN A 504 3.09 3.63 -1.95
CA ASN A 504 2.12 4.76 -2.02
C ASN A 504 0.70 4.56 -1.43
N TYR A 505 0.31 3.37 -0.98
CA TYR A 505 -1.00 3.05 -0.38
C TYR A 505 -0.97 3.06 1.14
N ASN A 506 -0.13 3.92 1.72
CA ASN A 506 -0.12 4.18 3.15
C ASN A 506 -1.53 4.68 3.54
N PHE A 507 -2.16 4.00 4.52
CA PHE A 507 -3.49 4.34 5.04
C PHE A 507 -4.70 3.97 4.15
N GLY A 508 -4.51 3.41 2.95
CA GLY A 508 -5.59 2.92 2.07
C GLY A 508 -5.83 1.41 2.24
N ILE A 509 -7.08 0.95 2.19
CA ILE A 509 -7.46 -0.47 2.47
C ILE A 509 -7.06 -1.46 1.35
N GLY A 510 -6.52 -0.97 0.23
CA GLY A 510 -6.00 -1.80 -0.84
C GLY A 510 -4.76 -1.18 -1.45
N GLY A 511 -3.65 -1.93 -1.44
CA GLY A 511 -2.56 -1.74 -2.40
C GLY A 511 -3.00 -2.14 -3.81
N ALA A 512 -2.10 -2.05 -4.78
CA ALA A 512 -2.36 -2.61 -6.11
C ALA A 512 -2.46 -4.15 -6.00
N GLY A 513 -3.65 -4.67 -6.30
CA GLY A 513 -3.96 -6.11 -6.35
C GLY A 513 -3.82 -6.89 -5.03
N PRO A 514 -3.76 -8.24 -5.12
CA PRO A 514 -3.95 -9.13 -3.96
C PRO A 514 -2.71 -9.47 -3.12
N TYR A 515 -1.51 -9.54 -3.71
CA TYR A 515 -0.28 -10.03 -3.08
C TYR A 515 0.99 -9.37 -3.64
N ALA A 516 2.10 -9.50 -2.90
CA ALA A 516 3.44 -9.05 -3.28
C ALA A 516 4.15 -10.03 -4.23
N PHE A 517 5.37 -9.70 -4.66
CA PHE A 517 6.11 -10.53 -5.61
C PHE A 517 6.53 -11.91 -5.07
N ASN A 518 6.73 -12.01 -3.75
CA ASN A 518 6.95 -13.30 -3.07
C ASN A 518 5.65 -14.12 -2.85
N GLY A 519 4.53 -13.69 -3.42
CA GLY A 519 3.23 -14.36 -3.31
C GLY A 519 2.51 -14.19 -1.98
N GLY A 520 3.04 -13.43 -1.01
CA GLY A 520 2.37 -13.14 0.25
C GLY A 520 1.29 -12.04 0.14
N PRO A 521 0.13 -12.15 0.81
CA PRO A 521 -0.97 -11.19 0.74
C PRO A 521 -0.61 -9.84 1.37
N TRP A 522 -1.24 -8.77 0.88
CA TRP A 522 -1.20 -7.49 1.57
C TRP A 522 -2.00 -7.52 2.89
N SER A 523 -1.32 -7.26 4.00
CA SER A 523 -1.93 -7.16 5.33
C SER A 523 -2.63 -5.81 5.50
N ASN A 524 -3.96 -5.79 5.46
CA ASN A 524 -4.74 -4.61 5.82
C ASN A 524 -6.10 -5.02 6.38
N HIS A 525 -6.50 -4.37 7.48
CA HIS A 525 -7.73 -4.60 8.21
C HIS A 525 -7.97 -6.10 8.47
N THR A 526 -6.94 -6.74 9.04
CA THR A 526 -6.78 -8.20 9.18
C THR A 526 -7.52 -8.81 10.36
N TYR A 527 -8.35 -8.03 11.07
CA TYR A 527 -9.06 -8.50 12.26
C TYR A 527 -9.91 -9.73 11.94
N HIS A 528 -9.61 -10.84 12.62
CA HIS A 528 -10.25 -12.15 12.41
C HIS A 528 -10.24 -12.67 10.97
N ALA A 529 -9.42 -12.06 10.10
CA ALA A 529 -9.23 -12.50 8.73
C ALA A 529 -8.21 -13.63 8.63
N TYR A 530 -7.65 -14.10 9.75
CA TYR A 530 -6.72 -15.21 9.78
C TYR A 530 -6.77 -15.95 11.11
N THR A 531 -6.38 -17.22 11.09
CA THR A 531 -6.24 -18.06 12.29
C THR A 531 -5.34 -19.26 11.99
N TYR A 532 -4.86 -19.95 13.02
CA TYR A 532 -4.08 -21.17 12.88
C TYR A 532 -4.97 -22.41 12.78
N ASP A 533 -4.75 -23.24 11.77
CA ASP A 533 -5.38 -24.55 11.61
C ASP A 533 -4.43 -25.66 12.10
N PRO A 534 -4.69 -26.27 13.26
CA PRO A 534 -3.85 -27.34 13.79
C PRO A 534 -3.95 -28.63 12.96
N THR A 535 -5.00 -28.82 12.17
CA THR A 535 -5.21 -30.05 11.38
C THR A 535 -4.26 -30.15 10.20
N ILE A 536 -3.80 -29.01 9.67
CA ILE A 536 -2.84 -28.92 8.56
C ILE A 536 -1.56 -28.17 8.95
N LYS A 537 -1.46 -27.68 10.19
CA LYS A 537 -0.32 -26.94 10.74
C LYS A 537 0.04 -25.70 9.91
N ARG A 538 -0.98 -24.93 9.52
CA ARG A 538 -0.83 -23.69 8.72
C ARG A 538 -1.56 -22.53 9.36
N LEU A 539 -1.05 -21.32 9.15
CA LEU A 539 -1.87 -20.12 9.30
C LEU A 539 -2.72 -19.98 8.03
N VAL A 540 -4.03 -19.85 8.23
CA VAL A 540 -5.03 -19.67 7.18
C VAL A 540 -5.42 -18.20 7.14
N TYR A 541 -5.33 -17.57 5.96
CA TYR A 541 -5.62 -16.15 5.76
C TYR A 541 -6.70 -15.94 4.70
N ALA A 542 -7.74 -15.20 5.03
CA ALA A 542 -8.86 -14.87 4.17
C ALA A 542 -8.64 -13.54 3.43
N LEU A 543 -8.49 -13.62 2.12
CA LEU A 543 -8.30 -12.48 1.23
C LEU A 543 -9.60 -12.08 0.54
N SER A 544 -10.07 -10.85 0.78
CA SER A 544 -11.29 -10.32 0.15
C SER A 544 -11.15 -10.12 -1.36
N VAL A 545 -9.98 -9.68 -1.82
CA VAL A 545 -9.68 -9.58 -3.26
C VAL A 545 -9.67 -10.98 -3.86
N GLY A 546 -10.54 -11.22 -4.83
CA GLY A 546 -10.71 -12.54 -5.44
C GLY A 546 -11.35 -13.59 -4.52
N SER A 547 -11.67 -13.28 -3.25
CA SER A 547 -12.21 -14.26 -2.28
C SER A 547 -11.37 -15.54 -2.20
N TYR A 548 -10.07 -15.38 -2.01
CA TYR A 548 -9.12 -16.48 -1.87
C TYR A 548 -8.75 -16.73 -0.41
N ILE A 549 -8.38 -17.97 -0.10
CA ILE A 549 -7.72 -18.39 1.11
C ILE A 549 -6.26 -18.63 0.79
N MET A 550 -5.38 -18.09 1.61
CA MET A 550 -3.93 -18.24 1.50
C MET A 550 -3.39 -18.94 2.73
N PHE A 551 -2.32 -19.71 2.53
CA PHE A 551 -1.71 -20.51 3.58
C PHE A 551 -0.29 -20.03 3.82
N TYR A 552 0.06 -19.87 5.09
CA TYR A 552 1.41 -19.59 5.53
C TYR A 552 1.91 -20.78 6.34
N ASP A 553 3.11 -21.24 6.00
CA ASP A 553 3.83 -22.28 6.72
C ASP A 553 4.73 -21.64 7.80
N PRO A 554 4.41 -21.80 9.10
CA PRO A 554 5.21 -21.21 10.17
C PRO A 554 6.60 -21.83 10.35
N GLU A 555 6.83 -23.04 9.87
CA GLU A 555 8.11 -23.74 9.97
C GLU A 555 9.08 -23.27 8.89
N GLU A 556 8.60 -23.29 7.65
CA GLU A 556 9.33 -22.81 6.47
C GLU A 556 9.37 -21.29 6.37
N LYS A 557 8.57 -20.61 7.20
CA LYS A 557 8.41 -19.16 7.25
C LYS A 557 8.02 -18.53 5.91
N LYS A 558 7.17 -19.20 5.13
CA LYS A 558 6.81 -18.77 3.76
C LYS A 558 5.32 -18.92 3.45
N TRP A 559 4.84 -18.09 2.54
CA TRP A 559 3.51 -18.23 1.96
C TRP A 559 3.50 -19.30 0.87
N GLU A 560 2.48 -20.16 0.88
CA GLU A 560 2.25 -21.20 -0.13
C GLU A 560 1.36 -20.63 -1.25
N ALA A 561 1.89 -19.66 -2.02
CA ALA A 561 1.12 -18.90 -3.02
C ALA A 561 0.44 -19.78 -4.09
N ASP A 562 1.07 -20.90 -4.45
CA ASP A 562 0.55 -21.88 -5.41
C ASP A 562 -0.61 -22.73 -4.84
N LYS A 563 -0.82 -22.74 -3.52
CA LYS A 563 -1.89 -23.51 -2.85
C LYS A 563 -3.12 -22.67 -2.51
N LYS A 564 -3.27 -21.48 -3.10
CA LYS A 564 -4.43 -20.60 -2.84
C LYS A 564 -5.75 -21.30 -3.19
N LEU A 565 -6.73 -21.19 -2.30
CA LEU A 565 -8.04 -21.83 -2.46
C LEU A 565 -9.13 -20.79 -2.66
N LYS A 566 -10.00 -20.97 -3.66
CA LYS A 566 -11.16 -20.09 -3.84
C LYS A 566 -12.22 -20.40 -2.79
N ALA A 567 -12.74 -19.39 -2.12
CA ALA A 567 -13.91 -19.54 -1.24
C ALA A 567 -15.21 -19.59 -2.08
N PRO A 568 -16.19 -20.42 -1.70
CA PRO A 568 -17.49 -20.52 -2.39
C PRO A 568 -18.42 -19.34 -2.08
N PHE A 569 -17.94 -18.34 -1.34
CA PHE A 569 -18.66 -17.14 -0.95
C PHE A 569 -17.75 -15.91 -1.05
N LYS A 570 -18.37 -14.73 -1.10
CA LYS A 570 -17.63 -13.46 -1.11
C LYS A 570 -17.07 -13.18 0.27
N ILE A 571 -15.74 -13.07 0.38
CA ILE A 571 -15.06 -12.69 1.61
C ILE A 571 -15.13 -11.16 1.76
N ASN A 572 -15.47 -10.70 2.96
CA ASN A 572 -15.39 -9.31 3.36
C ASN A 572 -14.49 -9.18 4.58
N LYS A 573 -13.30 -8.60 4.41
CA LYS A 573 -12.28 -8.40 5.48
C LYS A 573 -12.81 -7.68 6.74
N ARG A 574 -13.99 -7.04 6.68
CA ARG A 574 -14.58 -6.35 7.82
C ARG A 574 -15.66 -7.15 8.55
N THR A 575 -16.21 -8.19 7.93
CA THR A 575 -17.37 -8.94 8.44
C THR A 575 -17.32 -10.44 8.15
N THR A 576 -16.16 -10.96 7.78
CA THR A 576 -15.87 -12.40 7.69
C THR A 576 -14.92 -12.72 8.84
N TYR A 577 -15.33 -13.61 9.73
CA TYR A 577 -14.59 -13.99 10.93
C TYR A 577 -14.14 -15.44 10.82
N LEU A 578 -12.88 -15.71 11.12
CA LEU A 578 -12.27 -17.04 11.13
C LEU A 578 -11.94 -17.45 12.55
N PHE A 579 -12.24 -18.70 12.91
CA PHE A 579 -11.75 -19.30 14.15
C PHE A 579 -11.50 -20.80 13.96
N SER A 580 -10.61 -21.31 14.80
CA SER A 580 -10.13 -22.69 14.73
C SER A 580 -11.04 -23.64 15.50
N THR A 581 -11.26 -24.84 14.96
CA THR A 581 -11.98 -25.95 15.61
C THR A 581 -11.20 -27.25 15.38
N PRO A 582 -11.49 -28.32 16.14
CA PRO A 582 -10.87 -29.63 15.90
C PRO A 582 -11.11 -30.21 14.50
N LYS A 583 -12.14 -29.73 13.76
CA LYS A 583 -12.48 -30.21 12.42
C LYS A 583 -11.93 -29.33 11.27
N GLY A 584 -11.23 -28.24 11.61
CA GLY A 584 -10.72 -27.24 10.66
C GLY A 584 -11.18 -25.82 10.99
N ILE A 585 -11.20 -24.94 10.00
CA ILE A 585 -11.50 -23.52 10.20
C ILE A 585 -12.95 -23.19 9.85
N VAL A 586 -13.66 -22.56 10.79
CA VAL A 586 -15.02 -22.07 10.55
C VAL A 586 -14.97 -20.60 10.12
N PHE A 587 -15.72 -20.30 9.07
CA PHE A 587 -15.93 -18.98 8.51
C PHE A 587 -17.35 -18.53 8.83
N LEU A 588 -17.45 -17.50 9.65
CA LEU A 588 -18.69 -16.76 9.90
C LEU A 588 -18.74 -15.57 8.95
N ASN A 589 -19.55 -15.68 7.90
CA ASN A 589 -19.55 -14.75 6.78
C ASN A 589 -20.87 -13.98 6.65
N LYS A 590 -20.79 -12.65 6.51
CA LYS A 590 -21.96 -11.82 6.21
C LYS A 590 -22.25 -11.80 4.71
N VAL A 591 -23.43 -12.26 4.30
CA VAL A 591 -23.82 -12.37 2.89
C VAL A 591 -24.06 -11.00 2.25
N ASN A 592 -24.79 -10.11 2.93
CA ASN A 592 -25.03 -8.70 2.55
C ASN A 592 -25.62 -7.90 3.73
N ARG A 593 -25.69 -6.56 3.65
CA ARG A 593 -26.40 -5.76 4.66
C ARG A 593 -27.89 -6.16 4.69
N GLY A 594 -28.36 -6.67 5.83
CA GLY A 594 -29.76 -7.04 6.05
C GLY A 594 -30.17 -8.45 5.60
N ARG A 595 -29.27 -9.25 5.00
CA ARG A 595 -29.57 -10.62 4.51
C ARG A 595 -28.98 -11.75 5.39
N GLY A 596 -28.67 -11.47 6.65
CA GLY A 596 -28.13 -12.45 7.60
C GLY A 596 -26.67 -12.87 7.34
N SER A 597 -26.26 -13.92 8.07
CA SER A 597 -24.90 -14.48 8.05
C SER A 597 -24.97 -15.97 7.71
N GLU A 598 -23.92 -16.50 7.11
CA GLU A 598 -23.74 -17.91 6.78
C GLU A 598 -22.49 -18.48 7.45
N LEU A 599 -22.47 -19.80 7.59
CA LEU A 599 -21.38 -20.55 8.20
C LEU A 599 -20.82 -21.56 7.21
N TYR A 600 -19.50 -21.59 7.09
CA TYR A 600 -18.78 -22.54 6.26
C TYR A 600 -17.62 -23.14 7.07
N LEU A 601 -17.38 -24.43 6.93
CA LEU A 601 -16.22 -25.12 7.45
C LEU A 601 -15.25 -25.40 6.30
N LEU A 602 -13.99 -25.01 6.47
CA LEU A 602 -12.87 -25.47 5.67
C LEU A 602 -12.18 -26.60 6.43
N SER A 603 -12.39 -27.83 5.99
CA SER A 603 -11.77 -29.02 6.59
C SER A 603 -10.56 -29.47 5.79
N GLN A 604 -9.51 -29.93 6.49
CA GLN A 604 -8.27 -30.44 5.88
C GLN A 604 -7.64 -29.45 4.88
N GLY A 605 -7.82 -28.14 5.10
CA GLY A 605 -7.30 -27.07 4.25
C GLY A 605 -7.90 -26.95 2.85
N THR A 606 -8.79 -27.86 2.42
CA THR A 606 -9.21 -27.96 1.01
C THR A 606 -10.70 -28.19 0.80
N LYS A 607 -11.40 -28.80 1.77
CA LYS A 607 -12.80 -29.22 1.62
C LYS A 607 -13.73 -28.20 2.24
N TRP A 608 -14.60 -27.61 1.41
CA TRP A 608 -15.65 -26.69 1.87
C TRP A 608 -16.93 -27.45 2.22
N LEU A 609 -17.46 -27.18 3.41
CA LEU A 609 -18.78 -27.61 3.84
C LEU A 609 -19.59 -26.39 4.27
N LYS A 610 -20.73 -26.14 3.63
CA LYS A 610 -21.70 -25.17 4.16
C LYS A 610 -22.37 -25.79 5.38
N LEU A 611 -22.27 -25.12 6.52
CA LEU A 611 -22.84 -25.64 7.76
C LEU A 611 -24.35 -25.36 7.79
N PRO A 612 -25.17 -26.31 8.27
CA PRO A 612 -26.61 -26.12 8.38
C PRO A 612 -26.91 -24.98 9.37
N LEU A 613 -27.87 -24.13 9.03
CA LEU A 613 -28.25 -23.01 9.89
C LEU A 613 -29.77 -22.98 10.07
N LYS A 614 -30.24 -23.43 11.24
CA LYS A 614 -31.63 -23.34 11.68
C LYS A 614 -31.73 -22.21 12.72
N GLY A 615 -32.56 -21.20 12.47
CA GLY A 615 -32.64 -20.01 13.32
C GLY A 615 -31.87 -18.82 12.74
N SER A 616 -31.39 -17.92 13.60
CA SER A 616 -30.74 -16.67 13.16
C SER A 616 -29.48 -16.35 13.94
N LEU A 617 -28.45 -15.94 13.19
CA LEU A 617 -27.19 -15.43 13.74
C LEU A 617 -27.29 -13.92 13.99
N PRO A 618 -26.46 -13.35 14.88
CA PRO A 618 -26.43 -11.91 15.11
C PRO A 618 -25.96 -11.14 13.85
N ASP A 619 -26.34 -9.86 13.77
CA ASP A 619 -25.76 -8.98 12.77
C ASP A 619 -24.27 -8.73 13.09
N LEU A 620 -23.39 -9.13 12.17
CA LEU A 620 -21.95 -8.98 12.34
C LEU A 620 -21.57 -7.51 12.17
N ARG A 621 -20.92 -6.97 13.19
CA ARG A 621 -20.38 -5.61 13.21
C ARG A 621 -18.88 -5.68 13.11
N ILE A 622 -18.36 -4.87 12.21
CA ILE A 622 -16.92 -4.59 12.15
C ILE A 622 -16.50 -4.16 13.54
N ASP A 623 -15.37 -4.69 14.02
CA ASP A 623 -14.69 -4.10 15.17
C ASP A 623 -15.47 -4.21 16.50
N GLY A 624 -16.51 -5.05 16.54
CA GLY A 624 -17.40 -5.19 17.69
C GLY A 624 -18.25 -6.45 17.67
N THR A 625 -17.81 -7.49 16.96
CA THR A 625 -18.30 -8.86 17.12
C THR A 625 -17.14 -9.72 17.58
N ALA A 626 -17.38 -10.60 18.56
CA ALA A 626 -16.46 -11.64 18.99
C ALA A 626 -17.17 -13.00 18.90
N ALA A 627 -16.41 -14.03 18.53
CA ALA A 627 -16.87 -15.41 18.50
C ALA A 627 -15.80 -16.32 19.11
N VAL A 628 -16.22 -17.32 19.90
CA VAL A 628 -15.33 -18.29 20.53
C VAL A 628 -15.87 -19.70 20.35
N TYR A 629 -14.97 -20.68 20.25
CA TYR A 629 -15.32 -22.10 20.22
C TYR A 629 -15.38 -22.68 21.64
N ASP A 630 -16.58 -23.05 22.08
CA ASP A 630 -16.80 -23.83 23.30
C ASP A 630 -16.56 -25.31 22.99
N SER A 631 -15.36 -25.76 23.35
CA SER A 631 -14.91 -27.14 23.13
C SER A 631 -15.60 -28.18 24.01
N LYS A 632 -16.26 -27.79 25.10
CA LYS A 632 -16.98 -28.74 25.97
C LYS A 632 -18.34 -29.13 25.40
N ARG A 633 -18.99 -28.20 24.71
CA ARG A 633 -20.33 -28.39 24.13
C ARG A 633 -20.32 -28.47 22.61
N ASN A 634 -19.14 -28.38 21.98
CA ASN A 634 -19.01 -28.34 20.54
C ASN A 634 -19.94 -27.28 19.90
N GLN A 635 -19.84 -26.04 20.38
CA GLN A 635 -20.68 -24.92 19.95
C GLN A 635 -19.85 -23.64 19.78
N MET A 636 -20.36 -22.70 18.99
CA MET A 636 -19.82 -21.35 18.87
C MET A 636 -20.64 -20.38 19.73
N ILE A 637 -19.98 -19.60 20.57
CA ILE A 637 -20.59 -18.54 21.38
C ILE A 637 -20.22 -17.18 20.76
N MET A 638 -21.22 -16.32 20.55
CA MET A 638 -21.06 -15.01 19.91
C MET A 638 -21.63 -13.89 20.76
N ILE A 639 -20.98 -12.74 20.67
CA ILE A 639 -21.46 -11.45 21.18
C ILE A 639 -21.24 -10.39 20.10
N THR A 640 -22.20 -9.48 19.94
CA THR A 640 -22.11 -8.36 18.98
C THR A 640 -22.55 -7.06 19.64
N SER A 641 -21.88 -5.97 19.26
CA SER A 641 -22.23 -4.62 19.68
C SER A 641 -23.32 -4.03 18.79
N VAL A 642 -24.17 -3.18 19.36
CA VAL A 642 -25.23 -2.47 18.62
C VAL A 642 -24.92 -0.98 18.44
N GLY A 643 -23.99 -0.43 19.24
CA GLY A 643 -23.86 1.01 19.49
C GLY A 643 -22.66 1.77 18.92
N LEU A 644 -21.82 1.18 18.04
CA LEU A 644 -20.59 1.84 17.53
C LEU A 644 -20.80 3.25 16.90
N ARG A 645 -22.03 3.64 16.57
CA ARG A 645 -22.38 4.95 16.01
C ARG A 645 -23.52 5.67 16.74
N ASN A 646 -24.06 5.09 17.81
CA ASN A 646 -25.14 5.70 18.57
C ASN A 646 -24.92 5.47 20.07
N PRO A 647 -24.36 6.46 20.80
CA PRO A 647 -24.12 6.35 22.24
C PRO A 647 -25.40 6.19 23.06
N ASN A 648 -26.58 6.46 22.48
CA ASN A 648 -27.87 6.27 23.15
C ASN A 648 -28.38 4.81 23.12
N LEU A 649 -27.64 3.90 22.48
CA LEU A 649 -27.96 2.46 22.43
C LEU A 649 -26.77 1.65 22.98
N PRO A 650 -26.65 1.50 24.32
CA PRO A 650 -25.55 0.74 24.90
C PRO A 650 -25.57 -0.71 24.42
N SER A 651 -24.39 -1.25 24.14
CA SER A 651 -24.25 -2.67 23.81
C SER A 651 -24.53 -3.50 25.06
N LYS A 652 -25.47 -4.43 24.92
CA LYS A 652 -25.90 -5.35 25.98
C LYS A 652 -25.11 -6.66 25.95
N GLY A 653 -25.15 -7.43 27.04
CA GLY A 653 -24.51 -8.74 27.19
C GLY A 653 -25.29 -9.86 26.47
N GLN A 654 -25.86 -9.56 25.31
CA GLN A 654 -26.64 -10.53 24.57
C GLN A 654 -25.71 -11.60 23.97
N ILE A 655 -26.08 -12.88 24.12
CA ILE A 655 -25.34 -14.01 23.57
C ILE A 655 -26.15 -14.71 22.48
N TRP A 656 -25.44 -15.16 21.45
CA TRP A 656 -25.94 -16.12 20.48
C TRP A 656 -25.07 -17.35 20.51
N VAL A 657 -25.69 -18.52 20.41
CA VAL A 657 -25.02 -19.81 20.37
C VAL A 657 -25.36 -20.50 19.07
N TYR A 658 -24.37 -21.14 18.45
CA TYR A 658 -24.56 -22.04 17.33
C TYR A 658 -24.00 -23.41 17.70
N ASP A 659 -24.87 -24.42 17.72
CA ASP A 659 -24.49 -25.80 17.99
C ASP A 659 -24.06 -26.51 16.69
N PHE A 660 -22.84 -27.04 16.67
CA PHE A 660 -22.25 -27.62 15.45
C PHE A 660 -22.85 -28.98 15.06
N GLU A 661 -23.57 -29.66 15.96
CA GLU A 661 -24.16 -30.97 15.70
C GLU A 661 -25.56 -30.85 15.10
N SER A 662 -26.42 -30.08 15.75
CA SER A 662 -27.81 -29.86 15.34
C SER A 662 -27.97 -28.80 14.25
N GLY A 663 -26.98 -27.91 14.11
CA GLY A 663 -27.04 -26.74 13.23
C GLY A 663 -27.97 -25.63 13.72
N ILE A 664 -28.37 -25.67 14.99
CA ILE A 664 -29.30 -24.69 15.58
C ILE A 664 -28.52 -23.46 16.03
N ALA A 665 -28.94 -22.28 15.57
CA ALA A 665 -28.54 -20.98 16.05
C ALA A 665 -29.63 -20.37 16.93
N GLU A 666 -29.31 -20.09 18.18
CA GLU A 666 -30.24 -19.55 19.17
C GLU A 666 -29.71 -18.26 19.81
N LYS A 667 -30.64 -17.35 20.09
CA LYS A 667 -30.39 -16.17 20.90
C LYS A 667 -30.61 -16.53 22.36
N LYS A 668 -29.53 -16.71 23.12
CA LYS A 668 -29.58 -16.91 24.57
C LYS A 668 -29.77 -15.55 25.22
N ASN A 669 -30.71 -15.39 26.16
CA ASN A 669 -30.83 -14.22 27.03
C ASN A 669 -30.22 -14.55 28.41
N PRO A 670 -28.88 -14.45 28.61
CA PRO A 670 -28.27 -14.81 29.88
C PRO A 670 -28.80 -13.99 31.04
N LYS A 671 -28.88 -14.53 32.25
CA LYS A 671 -29.09 -13.70 33.44
C LYS A 671 -28.03 -12.57 33.48
N GLY A 672 -28.48 -11.33 33.68
CA GLY A 672 -27.61 -10.13 33.67
C GLY A 672 -27.36 -9.49 32.29
N TRP A 673 -27.89 -10.04 31.20
CA TRP A 673 -27.61 -9.54 29.84
C TRP A 673 -28.00 -8.07 29.59
N ASP A 674 -29.09 -7.60 30.18
CA ASP A 674 -29.64 -6.25 30.03
C ASP A 674 -28.94 -5.22 30.93
N LYS A 675 -28.24 -5.72 31.95
CA LYS A 675 -27.48 -4.98 32.97
C LYS A 675 -26.04 -4.78 32.55
N PHE A 676 -25.50 -5.72 31.78
CA PHE A 676 -24.25 -5.57 31.07
C PHE A 676 -24.33 -4.40 30.08
N LYS A 677 -23.77 -3.24 30.41
CA LYS A 677 -23.78 -2.04 29.56
C LYS A 677 -22.37 -1.66 29.15
N THR A 678 -22.13 -1.62 27.85
CA THR A 678 -20.84 -1.20 27.28
C THR A 678 -21.05 -0.21 26.15
N GLY A 679 -20.16 0.78 26.01
CA GLY A 679 -20.16 1.70 24.89
C GLY A 679 -19.77 0.98 23.59
N ARG A 680 -18.64 0.27 23.62
CA ARG A 680 -18.17 -0.58 22.53
C ARG A 680 -17.98 -2.01 23.03
N GLY A 681 -18.74 -2.94 22.47
CA GLY A 681 -18.65 -4.37 22.81
C GLY A 681 -17.30 -5.01 22.45
N PRO A 682 -17.03 -6.22 22.95
CA PRO A 682 -15.76 -6.91 22.75
C PRO A 682 -15.57 -7.34 21.29
N ARG A 683 -14.33 -7.25 20.81
CA ARG A 683 -13.91 -7.76 19.49
C ARG A 683 -13.22 -9.12 19.60
N GLU A 684 -12.54 -9.37 20.70
CA GLU A 684 -11.83 -10.62 20.96
C GLU A 684 -12.51 -11.41 22.06
N GLY A 685 -12.31 -12.72 22.07
CA GLY A 685 -12.71 -13.58 23.17
C GLY A 685 -11.97 -14.89 23.12
N VAL A 686 -11.97 -15.60 24.25
CA VAL A 686 -11.48 -16.96 24.38
C VAL A 686 -12.44 -17.77 25.24
N TYR A 687 -12.50 -19.07 24.98
CA TYR A 687 -13.17 -20.01 25.86
C TYR A 687 -12.13 -20.71 26.74
N LEU A 688 -12.45 -20.91 28.02
CA LEU A 688 -11.59 -21.52 29.03
C LEU A 688 -12.16 -22.89 29.40
N PRO A 689 -11.70 -23.99 28.77
CA PRO A 689 -12.36 -25.29 28.90
C PRO A 689 -12.35 -25.82 30.34
N LYS A 690 -11.24 -25.67 31.07
CA LYS A 690 -11.12 -26.17 32.44
C LYS A 690 -12.06 -25.45 33.40
N GLN A 691 -12.22 -24.15 33.23
CA GLN A 691 -13.05 -23.28 34.06
C GLN A 691 -14.52 -23.29 33.61
N ASP A 692 -14.80 -23.71 32.37
CA ASP A 692 -16.11 -23.62 31.73
C ASP A 692 -16.66 -22.18 31.72
N LEU A 693 -15.83 -21.25 31.25
CA LEU A 693 -16.15 -19.83 31.13
C LEU A 693 -15.73 -19.30 29.76
N ALA A 694 -16.54 -18.41 29.18
CA ALA A 694 -16.14 -17.59 28.05
C ALA A 694 -15.72 -16.21 28.55
N PHE A 695 -14.51 -15.80 28.19
CA PHE A 695 -13.95 -14.48 28.47
C PHE A 695 -13.95 -13.66 27.19
N PHE A 696 -14.47 -12.42 27.26
CA PHE A 696 -14.47 -11.49 26.16
C PHE A 696 -13.65 -10.24 26.51
N GLY A 697 -12.86 -9.75 25.56
CA GLY A 697 -11.87 -8.68 25.77
C GLY A 697 -12.48 -7.29 26.00
N ILE A 698 -13.06 -7.11 27.18
CA ILE A 698 -13.68 -5.85 27.62
C ILE A 698 -13.63 -5.74 29.14
N ASN A 699 -13.58 -4.51 29.64
CA ASN A 699 -13.72 -4.19 31.05
C ASN A 699 -15.09 -3.51 31.29
N ILE A 700 -15.62 -3.71 32.49
CA ILE A 700 -16.81 -3.03 32.99
C ILE A 700 -16.51 -2.33 34.33
N SER A 701 -17.29 -1.30 34.65
CA SER A 701 -17.26 -0.65 35.97
C SER A 701 -18.24 -1.34 36.92
N ARG A 702 -17.80 -1.66 38.14
CA ARG A 702 -18.64 -2.13 39.26
C ARG A 702 -18.08 -1.54 40.55
N ASP A 703 -18.92 -0.87 41.33
CA ASP A 703 -18.56 -0.28 42.63
C ASP A 703 -17.30 0.62 42.59
N GLY A 704 -17.14 1.37 41.48
CA GLY A 704 -15.99 2.25 41.25
C GLY A 704 -14.70 1.51 40.84
N LYS A 705 -14.73 0.18 40.71
CA LYS A 705 -13.61 -0.67 40.31
C LYS A 705 -13.78 -1.23 38.91
N THR A 706 -12.64 -1.61 38.30
CA THR A 706 -12.61 -2.27 36.99
C THR A 706 -12.74 -3.77 37.15
N HIS A 707 -13.79 -4.34 36.56
CA HIS A 707 -14.03 -5.78 36.55
C HIS A 707 -13.95 -6.33 35.12
N MET A 708 -13.55 -7.59 35.02
CA MET A 708 -13.63 -8.36 33.78
C MET A 708 -14.90 -9.23 33.79
N PRO A 709 -15.71 -9.22 32.73
CA PRO A 709 -16.91 -10.03 32.63
C PRO A 709 -16.61 -11.43 32.06
N PHE A 710 -17.31 -12.42 32.59
CA PHE A 710 -17.29 -13.81 32.15
C PHE A 710 -18.71 -14.29 31.86
N TYR A 711 -18.91 -14.92 30.73
CA TYR A 711 -20.14 -15.65 30.44
C TYR A 711 -19.97 -17.10 30.86
N ASP A 712 -20.87 -17.60 31.70
CA ASP A 712 -20.95 -19.02 32.06
C ASP A 712 -21.99 -19.71 31.15
N PRO A 713 -21.58 -20.57 30.22
CA PRO A 713 -22.51 -21.23 29.30
C PRO A 713 -23.42 -22.25 30.01
N LYS A 714 -22.96 -22.84 31.12
CA LYS A 714 -23.74 -23.82 31.90
C LYS A 714 -24.88 -23.14 32.65
N ALA A 715 -24.58 -22.03 33.32
CA ALA A 715 -25.56 -21.25 34.07
C ALA A 715 -26.41 -20.33 33.16
N ASN A 716 -25.98 -20.12 31.92
CA ASN A 716 -26.49 -19.09 31.02
C ASN A 716 -26.61 -17.74 31.74
N ALA A 717 -25.50 -17.27 32.30
CA ALA A 717 -25.45 -16.08 33.14
C ALA A 717 -24.13 -15.32 32.97
N TRP A 718 -24.19 -14.00 33.16
CA TRP A 718 -23.01 -13.17 33.26
C TRP A 718 -22.54 -13.01 34.70
N PHE A 719 -21.24 -13.15 34.86
CA PHE A 719 -20.51 -12.85 36.08
C PHE A 719 -19.43 -11.81 35.78
N SER A 720 -18.93 -11.17 36.83
CA SER A 720 -17.73 -10.34 36.74
C SER A 720 -16.81 -10.59 37.93
N ALA A 721 -15.52 -10.36 37.74
CA ALA A 721 -14.52 -10.46 38.79
C ALA A 721 -13.50 -9.32 38.68
N GLU A 722 -12.99 -8.87 39.82
CA GLU A 722 -11.84 -7.97 39.85
C GLU A 722 -10.59 -8.78 39.46
N ILE A 723 -9.99 -8.43 38.32
CA ILE A 723 -8.73 -9.04 37.86
C ILE A 723 -7.68 -7.93 37.82
N PRO A 724 -6.68 -7.93 38.71
CA PRO A 724 -5.68 -6.88 38.75
C PRO A 724 -4.89 -6.79 37.44
N SER A 725 -4.44 -5.58 37.11
CA SER A 725 -3.69 -5.25 35.88
C SER A 725 -4.43 -5.49 34.55
N SER A 726 -5.76 -5.50 34.56
CA SER A 726 -6.62 -5.67 33.36
C SER A 726 -6.81 -4.40 32.51
N ASN A 727 -6.21 -3.27 32.88
CA ASN A 727 -6.41 -1.97 32.21
C ASN A 727 -6.03 -1.93 30.72
N PHE A 728 -5.24 -2.89 30.21
CA PHE A 728 -4.91 -2.95 28.79
C PHE A 728 -6.00 -3.62 27.95
N VAL A 729 -6.90 -4.40 28.57
CA VAL A 729 -8.01 -5.10 27.92
C VAL A 729 -9.07 -4.11 27.41
N GLY A 730 -9.26 -2.98 28.11
CA GLY A 730 -10.16 -1.89 27.72
C GLY A 730 -9.58 -0.52 28.09
N LEU A 731 -9.61 0.45 27.17
CA LEU A 731 -9.05 1.80 27.38
C LEU A 731 -9.92 2.69 28.29
N SER A 732 -11.15 2.26 28.58
CA SER A 732 -12.05 2.84 29.56
C SER A 732 -12.90 1.74 30.20
N ASP A 733 -13.60 2.10 31.28
CA ASP A 733 -14.51 1.26 32.06
C ASP A 733 -15.76 0.78 31.29
N ARG A 734 -15.91 1.18 30.01
CA ARG A 734 -17.06 0.87 29.16
C ARG A 734 -16.70 0.51 27.72
N SER A 735 -15.42 0.27 27.38
CA SER A 735 -15.05 -0.03 25.99
C SER A 735 -13.92 -1.06 25.85
N GLY A 736 -14.12 -2.03 24.95
CA GLY A 736 -13.06 -2.96 24.53
C GLY A 736 -11.94 -2.25 23.77
N ASN A 737 -10.71 -2.77 23.89
CA ASN A 737 -9.54 -2.22 23.21
C ASN A 737 -9.41 -2.77 21.78
N VAL A 738 -9.41 -1.89 20.78
CA VAL A 738 -9.23 -2.22 19.35
C VAL A 738 -7.86 -2.79 19.01
N ASP A 739 -6.92 -2.62 19.92
CA ASP A 739 -5.56 -3.07 19.75
C ASP A 739 -5.33 -4.46 20.36
N LEU A 740 -6.31 -5.00 21.09
CA LEU A 740 -6.17 -6.26 21.80
C LEU A 740 -6.32 -7.45 20.86
N GLY A 741 -5.35 -8.37 20.85
CA GLY A 741 -5.51 -9.76 20.45
C GLY A 741 -5.59 -10.66 21.70
N LEU A 742 -6.48 -11.66 21.68
CA LEU A 742 -6.60 -12.66 22.74
C LEU A 742 -6.51 -14.06 22.16
N VAL A 743 -5.68 -14.91 22.75
CA VAL A 743 -5.62 -16.35 22.44
C VAL A 743 -5.47 -17.17 23.71
N TYR A 744 -6.02 -18.38 23.68
CA TYR A 744 -5.87 -19.35 24.76
C TYR A 744 -4.81 -20.39 24.38
N ASP A 745 -3.81 -20.56 25.24
CA ASP A 745 -2.81 -21.62 25.18
C ASP A 745 -3.30 -22.83 25.99
N PRO A 746 -3.84 -23.87 25.32
CA PRO A 746 -4.35 -25.05 26.02
C PRO A 746 -3.24 -25.87 26.69
N LYS A 747 -1.99 -25.78 26.21
CA LYS A 747 -0.87 -26.53 26.76
C LYS A 747 -0.45 -26.00 28.13
N ARG A 748 -0.56 -24.68 28.32
CA ARG A 748 -0.17 -24.00 29.58
C ARG A 748 -1.36 -23.55 30.42
N GLU A 749 -2.57 -23.69 29.90
CA GLU A 749 -3.80 -23.15 30.47
C GLU A 749 -3.74 -21.62 30.68
N LEU A 750 -3.13 -20.91 29.73
CA LEU A 750 -2.93 -19.46 29.80
C LEU A 750 -3.76 -18.72 28.76
N VAL A 751 -4.28 -17.56 29.14
CA VAL A 751 -4.77 -16.56 28.20
C VAL A 751 -3.64 -15.58 27.92
N TRP A 752 -3.34 -15.37 26.65
CA TRP A 752 -2.41 -14.34 26.20
C TRP A 752 -3.19 -13.11 25.76
N GLY A 753 -2.81 -11.96 26.30
CA GLY A 753 -3.32 -10.64 25.93
C GLY A 753 -2.23 -9.80 25.30
N ILE A 754 -2.43 -9.43 24.04
CA ILE A 754 -1.40 -8.79 23.22
C ILE A 754 -1.95 -7.52 22.61
N LEU A 755 -1.28 -6.40 22.84
CA LEU A 755 -1.57 -5.16 22.14
C LEU A 755 -0.82 -5.17 20.80
N GLY A 756 -1.53 -4.93 19.70
CA GLY A 756 -0.95 -4.81 18.37
C GLY A 756 0.12 -3.71 18.29
N GLN A 757 -0.05 -2.63 19.06
CA GLN A 757 1.03 -1.70 19.36
C GLN A 757 1.97 -2.34 20.39
N LEU A 758 2.94 -3.10 19.89
CA LEU A 758 3.93 -3.85 20.68
C LEU A 758 5.01 -2.98 21.34
N ARG A 759 4.61 -1.83 21.89
CA ARG A 759 5.41 -0.97 22.74
C ARG A 759 4.57 -0.38 23.86
N PRO A 760 5.17 -0.13 25.02
CA PRO A 760 4.51 0.64 26.07
C PRO A 760 4.06 2.00 25.52
N ARG A 761 2.73 2.22 25.48
CA ARG A 761 2.12 3.50 25.16
C ARG A 761 1.03 3.75 26.20
N ARG A 762 0.92 4.98 26.70
CA ARG A 762 0.01 5.34 27.80
C ARG A 762 0.21 4.47 29.05
N GLY A 763 1.44 4.02 29.32
CA GLY A 763 1.76 3.15 30.47
C GLY A 763 1.27 1.71 30.36
N LEU A 764 0.60 1.31 29.26
CA LEU A 764 0.09 -0.05 29.07
C LEU A 764 1.20 -0.99 28.62
N HIS A 765 1.28 -2.17 29.24
CA HIS A 765 2.22 -3.21 28.86
C HIS A 765 1.64 -4.06 27.71
N PRO A 766 2.36 -4.28 26.60
CA PRO A 766 1.77 -4.80 25.37
C PRO A 766 1.67 -6.33 25.29
N LEU A 767 2.31 -7.07 26.19
CA LEU A 767 2.24 -8.53 26.23
C LEU A 767 2.00 -8.99 27.66
N ASN A 768 0.89 -9.70 27.89
CA ASN A 768 0.47 -10.13 29.20
C ASN A 768 -0.05 -11.57 29.12
N ALA A 769 0.11 -12.31 30.22
CA ALA A 769 -0.44 -13.64 30.40
C ALA A 769 -1.35 -13.67 31.63
N LEU A 770 -2.41 -14.47 31.57
CA LEU A 770 -3.38 -14.67 32.65
C LEU A 770 -3.66 -16.16 32.80
N LYS A 771 -3.57 -16.66 34.03
CA LYS A 771 -4.05 -17.99 34.41
C LYS A 771 -5.27 -17.81 35.28
N ILE A 772 -6.39 -18.46 34.95
CA ILE A 772 -7.60 -18.41 35.78
C ILE A 772 -7.69 -19.66 36.65
N ASP A 773 -7.87 -19.46 37.95
CA ASP A 773 -8.37 -20.49 38.85
C ASP A 773 -9.77 -20.10 39.32
N ARG A 774 -10.78 -20.82 38.80
CA ARG A 774 -12.19 -20.54 39.09
C ARG A 774 -12.54 -20.70 40.58
N LYS A 775 -11.84 -21.56 41.33
CA LYS A 775 -12.13 -21.78 42.77
C LYS A 775 -11.66 -20.61 43.62
N LEU A 776 -10.60 -19.95 43.18
CA LEU A 776 -10.01 -18.79 43.85
C LEU A 776 -10.50 -17.46 43.24
N LEU A 777 -11.42 -17.54 42.27
CA LEU A 777 -11.95 -16.37 41.58
C LEU A 777 -13.28 -15.97 42.19
N GLU A 778 -13.36 -14.76 42.73
CA GLU A 778 -14.62 -14.19 43.22
C GLU A 778 -15.50 -13.75 42.06
N LEU A 779 -16.33 -14.68 41.56
CA LEU A 779 -17.31 -14.42 40.51
C LEU A 779 -18.58 -13.84 41.09
N MET A 780 -18.86 -12.58 40.76
CA MET A 780 -20.06 -11.88 41.20
C MET A 780 -21.09 -11.83 40.06
N PRO A 781 -22.36 -12.19 40.29
CA PRO A 781 -23.41 -12.02 39.27
C PRO A 781 -23.53 -10.58 38.79
N ILE A 782 -23.78 -10.37 37.50
CA ILE A 782 -24.15 -9.05 36.96
C ILE A 782 -25.68 -8.94 37.03
N GLU A 783 -26.20 -8.03 37.85
CA GLU A 783 -27.64 -7.88 38.16
C GLU A 783 -28.18 -6.44 38.00
#